data_AF-A0A0K3CBZ2-F1
#
_entry.id   AF-A0A0K3CBZ2-F1
#
_cell.length_a   1.000
_cell.length_b   1.000
_cell.length_c   1.000
_cell.angle_alpha   90.00
_cell.angle_beta   90.00
_cell.angle_gamma   90.00
#
_symmetry.space_group_name_H-M   'P 1'
#
loop_
_entity.id
_entity.type
_entity.pdbx_description
1 polymer ?
#
loop_
_entity_poly.entity_id
_entity_poly.type
_entity_poly.pdbx_seq_one_letter_code
_entity_poly.pdbx_strand_id
1 'polypeptide(L)'
;MLPTDDGRPTTSGGRPQTANRPRTARPPTEDGGLNEWAEEDYDDEEDDDVGMFSFARPTTGDPSQAANSPPNTAPFTQASSPHSQPYSPFSPFAFGFAQYGSVPPSTAAPSVGAPGTALTQPPAGTPISPAAAYAQQVQSHSAAPSSPEPHVGPRKRGSWQSPDSPDHVVRNPYEDQLRREPSRRTSGSSGDKIEALASGWADQHLSYGLDANGQAIMLDEMGEPLRLATTREQKMVDAARLEQDDLTTDDFEELEDSPYAEVQASVSNLDDPEMPVLTFRTWFIGLLFSIVISAFNCFFYLRYPAPLITPIITQVLSYPIGKLLSRILPYRTWRLPRWTRRLGLPESFSLNPSPFNIKEHAAIVIMANISTSPAFGLNYTLVAEKFYRQHQPFGLDILLILTTQMIGYGAAGLCRRFLVWPASMIWPQNLVFATLLNTLHAEADEDEKGPSRFRFFFYVFAGAFAWFWLPGFLFVALSAFSWVCWIAPNNVIVNQLFGVSSGLGMGLFTFDWSQIAFLGSPLVIPWWAEVNTFVAFAIAYWVISPIMYYKNVWNTAYLPMSTNMVFDRFGAPYNTSAVVDRVGMKLNETAYQEYSPLYLPITYATVYGISFMLATSIIVHTALYHGKEIFQRVRRARNEKDDVHMRLMRNYREVPDWWYLAFLVIAVALTIVTVACWDTYMPVWSVVVAILIGLIYLVPAGFIFAVTTYPVSINLIVELVAGYIIPGLPLANILFKLYAVQVLNLGLYFVQDLKLGHYMKIPPRATFSVQVVATFVTAFVQVGIKRWLVAVVPDLCASNQSAHLVCPYARSFFSASIVWGLIGPARQFDIGDYYNPILFWMLAGAILPVITWLLVRRYPNSWVRLISVPAALAGATFMPPATGINYSSSVLMCFIFQFVIRHRFFKWWSKYNFILSAGLDAGTVVCGIVIFLTLQLPKGGTISLNWWGNSVYTNTLDWQGVSYKMAPPEGFGRTSW
;
A
#
# COMPACT_ATOMS: atom_id res chain seq x y z
N MET A 1 53.38 21.07 -16.36
CA MET A 1 54.68 21.00 -15.69
C MET A 1 54.48 20.37 -14.32
N LEU A 2 55.14 19.25 -14.04
CA LEU A 2 55.42 18.71 -12.69
C LEU A 2 56.60 19.52 -12.08
N PRO A 3 56.88 19.54 -10.77
CA PRO A 3 56.99 18.43 -9.78
C PRO A 3 55.95 18.54 -8.62
N THR A 4 55.63 17.57 -7.75
CA THR A 4 56.30 16.43 -7.07
C THR A 4 57.15 16.74 -5.82
N ASP A 5 57.17 15.73 -4.94
CA ASP A 5 57.97 15.49 -3.73
C ASP A 5 57.40 16.13 -2.43
N ASP A 6 56.95 15.39 -1.39
CA ASP A 6 57.45 14.23 -0.59
C ASP A 6 58.16 14.66 0.73
N GLY A 7 57.88 13.95 1.84
CA GLY A 7 58.60 14.15 3.11
C GLY A 7 57.82 13.96 4.41
N ARG A 8 57.60 12.70 4.83
CA ARG A 8 57.56 12.28 6.26
C ARG A 8 59.00 11.87 6.68
N PRO A 9 59.36 11.46 7.93
CA PRO A 9 58.56 11.26 9.19
C PRO A 9 59.26 11.75 10.50
N THR A 10 58.69 11.35 11.65
CA THR A 10 59.34 10.94 12.95
C THR A 10 59.26 11.83 14.20
N THR A 11 58.76 11.21 15.30
CA THR A 11 59.16 11.34 16.74
C THR A 11 59.12 12.71 17.46
N SER A 12 58.89 12.85 18.77
CA SER A 12 58.43 11.95 19.86
C SER A 12 58.11 12.80 21.13
N GLY A 13 57.36 12.25 22.11
CA GLY A 13 57.15 12.86 23.44
C GLY A 13 56.07 13.97 23.49
N GLY A 14 55.33 14.18 24.58
CA GLY A 14 55.30 13.49 25.88
C GLY A 14 53.97 13.72 26.63
N ARG A 15 53.78 13.05 27.77
CA ARG A 15 52.58 13.09 28.62
C ARG A 15 52.90 13.72 29.98
N PRO A 16 51.91 14.34 30.64
CA PRO A 16 51.53 13.94 32.01
C PRO A 16 50.00 13.67 32.07
N GLN A 17 49.40 12.72 32.79
CA GLN A 17 49.56 12.15 34.15
C GLN A 17 49.09 13.05 35.32
N THR A 18 47.86 12.78 35.80
CA THR A 18 47.39 12.57 37.20
C THR A 18 45.95 12.02 37.09
N ALA A 19 45.49 10.85 37.54
CA ALA A 19 45.73 9.99 38.72
C ALA A 19 44.78 10.28 39.90
N ASN A 20 43.86 9.32 40.21
CA ASN A 20 43.65 8.82 41.58
C ASN A 20 42.75 7.56 41.64
N ARG A 21 43.13 6.61 42.51
CA ARG A 21 42.45 5.33 42.83
C ARG A 21 43.12 4.67 44.05
N PRO A 22 42.39 4.00 44.97
CA PRO A 22 42.93 2.92 45.81
C PRO A 22 42.29 1.55 45.42
N ARG A 23 43.05 0.48 45.15
CA ARG A 23 43.61 -0.55 46.06
C ARG A 23 42.54 -1.35 46.84
N THR A 24 42.20 -2.63 46.60
CA THR A 24 42.90 -3.95 46.39
C THR A 24 43.37 -4.68 47.67
N ALA A 25 42.81 -5.87 47.94
CA ALA A 25 43.39 -6.95 48.76
C ALA A 25 42.78 -8.35 48.43
N ARG A 26 43.58 -9.42 48.60
CA ARG A 26 43.33 -10.88 48.50
C ARG A 26 44.63 -11.60 48.95
N PRO A 27 44.67 -12.93 49.21
CA PRO A 27 43.73 -13.87 49.86
C PRO A 27 44.39 -14.48 51.15
N PRO A 28 44.01 -15.69 51.67
CA PRO A 28 44.65 -16.95 51.20
C PRO A 28 43.84 -18.29 51.31
N THR A 29 44.34 -19.29 50.57
CA THR A 29 44.39 -20.79 50.67
C THR A 29 43.40 -21.72 51.45
N GLU A 30 43.08 -22.82 50.75
CA GLU A 30 43.12 -24.27 51.14
C GLU A 30 41.93 -25.06 51.77
N ASP A 31 41.87 -26.33 51.31
CA ASP A 31 41.28 -27.59 51.80
C ASP A 31 39.77 -27.86 52.00
N GLY A 32 39.36 -29.10 51.61
CA GLY A 32 38.62 -29.99 52.54
C GLY A 32 37.19 -30.47 52.21
N GLY A 33 37.05 -31.48 51.35
CA GLY A 33 36.20 -32.70 51.49
C GLY A 33 34.78 -32.75 52.12
N LEU A 34 33.87 -33.36 51.34
CA LEU A 34 32.97 -34.52 51.66
C LEU A 34 31.58 -34.37 52.38
N ASN A 35 30.60 -35.05 51.77
CA ASN A 35 29.32 -35.65 52.28
C ASN A 35 28.19 -34.69 52.72
N GLU A 36 26.89 -35.01 52.67
CA GLU A 36 26.09 -36.27 52.50
C GLU A 36 25.13 -36.16 51.27
N TRP A 37 24.75 -37.17 50.46
CA TRP A 37 23.92 -38.39 50.67
C TRP A 37 22.52 -38.12 51.30
N ALA A 38 21.38 -38.75 50.94
CA ALA A 38 20.89 -39.53 49.77
C ALA A 38 19.34 -39.73 49.92
N GLU A 39 18.72 -40.68 49.19
CA GLU A 39 17.31 -41.16 49.26
C GLU A 39 16.26 -40.21 48.63
N GLU A 40 15.47 -40.53 47.59
CA GLU A 40 14.84 -41.76 47.01
C GLU A 40 13.39 -42.06 47.46
N ASP A 41 12.75 -42.96 46.69
CA ASP A 41 11.34 -43.43 46.70
C ASP A 41 10.29 -42.45 46.12
N TYR A 42 9.71 -42.64 44.92
CA TYR A 42 8.99 -43.76 44.27
C TYR A 42 7.53 -43.96 44.73
N ASP A 43 6.61 -43.87 43.75
CA ASP A 43 5.56 -44.87 43.50
C ASP A 43 4.98 -44.66 42.08
N ASP A 44 4.82 -45.75 41.34
CA ASP A 44 4.27 -45.86 39.97
C ASP A 44 2.91 -46.59 39.98
N GLU A 45 2.08 -46.40 38.94
CA GLU A 45 1.03 -47.32 38.44
C GLU A 45 0.62 -46.76 37.04
N GLU A 46 1.08 -47.35 35.91
CA GLU A 46 0.42 -48.39 35.07
C GLU A 46 -1.00 -48.02 34.58
N ASP A 47 -1.48 -48.25 33.35
CA ASP A 47 -0.98 -48.64 32.00
C ASP A 47 -2.07 -48.13 30.98
N ASP A 48 -1.98 -48.05 29.64
CA ASP A 48 -1.70 -49.07 28.62
C ASP A 48 -1.67 -48.40 27.20
N ASP A 49 -0.80 -48.86 26.29
CA ASP A 49 -0.98 -49.11 24.82
C ASP A 49 -1.70 -48.11 23.84
N VAL A 50 -1.31 -47.85 22.57
CA VAL A 50 -0.42 -48.50 21.56
C VAL A 50 0.25 -47.44 20.64
N GLY A 51 1.41 -47.76 20.04
CA GLY A 51 2.28 -46.94 19.15
C GLY A 51 1.70 -46.29 17.87
N MET A 52 2.51 -45.75 16.94
CA MET A 52 3.77 -46.28 16.40
C MET A 52 4.63 -45.21 15.71
N PHE A 53 5.90 -45.06 16.10
CA PHE A 53 6.96 -44.37 15.36
C PHE A 53 8.11 -45.36 15.07
N SER A 54 8.73 -45.29 13.89
CA SER A 54 10.18 -45.51 13.76
C SER A 54 10.72 -45.05 12.39
N PHE A 55 12.02 -44.72 12.35
CA PHE A 55 12.75 -44.08 11.26
C PHE A 55 13.58 -45.07 10.42
N ALA A 56 13.92 -44.68 9.19
CA ALA A 56 15.17 -45.13 8.54
C ALA A 56 15.73 -44.09 7.54
N ARG A 57 17.07 -44.03 7.46
CA ARG A 57 17.96 -43.41 6.45
C ARG A 57 19.26 -44.25 6.44
N PRO A 58 20.25 -44.00 5.55
CA PRO A 58 20.23 -44.01 4.09
C PRO A 58 21.34 -44.96 3.53
N THR A 59 21.42 -45.18 2.21
CA THR A 59 22.59 -45.85 1.59
C THR A 59 23.00 -45.23 0.25
N THR A 60 24.29 -45.33 -0.05
CA THR A 60 24.98 -44.84 -1.27
C THR A 60 25.57 -46.02 -2.06
N GLY A 61 25.59 -45.96 -3.40
CA GLY A 61 26.29 -46.94 -4.24
C GLY A 61 26.20 -46.67 -5.75
N ASP A 62 27.33 -46.30 -6.35
CA ASP A 62 27.63 -46.19 -7.80
C ASP A 62 28.12 -47.57 -8.37
N PRO A 63 28.51 -47.75 -9.65
CA PRO A 63 28.05 -47.16 -10.93
C PRO A 63 27.94 -48.22 -12.10
N SER A 64 27.76 -47.72 -13.33
CA SER A 64 28.27 -48.25 -14.64
C SER A 64 27.41 -49.17 -15.55
N GLN A 65 27.25 -48.69 -16.80
CA GLN A 65 27.34 -49.33 -18.15
C GLN A 65 26.38 -48.59 -19.12
N ALA A 66 26.86 -47.72 -20.02
CA ALA A 66 27.36 -47.99 -21.39
C ALA A 66 26.22 -48.28 -22.43
N ALA A 67 26.24 -47.87 -23.70
CA ALA A 67 26.94 -46.81 -24.46
C ALA A 67 26.33 -46.76 -25.90
N ASN A 68 26.46 -45.64 -26.64
CA ASN A 68 26.28 -45.49 -28.12
C ASN A 68 24.85 -45.71 -28.69
N SER A 69 24.36 -45.11 -29.79
CA SER A 69 24.78 -43.98 -30.66
C SER A 69 23.59 -43.59 -31.62
N PRO A 70 23.60 -42.46 -32.37
CA PRO A 70 22.42 -41.85 -33.04
C PRO A 70 22.43 -42.10 -34.58
N PRO A 71 21.89 -41.21 -35.47
CA PRO A 71 20.61 -40.48 -35.57
C PRO A 71 19.79 -40.90 -36.84
N ASN A 72 18.64 -40.27 -37.14
CA ASN A 72 18.15 -40.18 -38.54
C ASN A 72 17.16 -39.04 -38.81
N THR A 73 17.07 -38.61 -40.08
CA THR A 73 16.48 -37.33 -40.53
C THR A 73 15.30 -37.46 -41.50
N ALA A 74 14.26 -36.61 -41.27
CA ALA A 74 13.27 -36.11 -42.26
C ALA A 74 12.30 -37.13 -42.92
N PRO A 75 11.23 -36.72 -43.67
CA PRO A 75 10.70 -35.37 -43.94
C PRO A 75 9.16 -35.19 -43.67
N PHE A 76 8.61 -34.06 -44.11
CA PHE A 76 7.19 -33.63 -44.04
C PHE A 76 6.14 -34.59 -44.65
N THR A 77 4.93 -34.59 -44.06
CA THR A 77 3.64 -34.63 -44.80
C THR A 77 2.53 -33.87 -44.05
N GLN A 78 1.61 -33.25 -44.79
CA GLN A 78 0.37 -32.63 -44.27
C GLN A 78 -0.74 -33.67 -44.11
N ALA A 79 -1.61 -33.53 -43.11
CA ALA A 79 -3.08 -33.61 -43.28
C ALA A 79 -3.86 -33.40 -41.96
N SER A 80 -5.16 -33.12 -42.13
CA SER A 80 -6.30 -33.15 -41.20
C SER A 80 -6.39 -32.13 -40.04
N SER A 81 -7.44 -31.31 -40.14
CA SER A 81 -8.04 -30.53 -39.07
C SER A 81 -8.77 -31.43 -38.06
N PRO A 82 -8.81 -31.03 -36.78
CA PRO A 82 -9.99 -31.28 -35.96
C PRO A 82 -10.53 -29.99 -35.30
N HIS A 83 -11.83 -29.76 -35.55
CA HIS A 83 -12.80 -29.06 -34.70
C HIS A 83 -12.35 -27.91 -33.79
N SER A 84 -12.80 -26.70 -34.16
CA SER A 84 -12.86 -25.53 -33.29
C SER A 84 -13.63 -25.80 -31.99
N GLN A 85 -12.93 -25.89 -30.87
CA GLN A 85 -13.51 -25.67 -29.54
C GLN A 85 -13.24 -24.24 -29.07
N PRO A 86 -14.24 -23.52 -28.54
CA PRO A 86 -14.03 -22.20 -27.94
C PRO A 86 -13.33 -22.37 -26.59
N TYR A 87 -12.00 -22.22 -26.58
CA TYR A 87 -11.21 -22.26 -25.35
C TYR A 87 -11.42 -20.99 -24.52
N SER A 88 -11.79 -21.18 -23.25
CA SER A 88 -11.96 -20.14 -22.24
C SER A 88 -11.02 -20.41 -21.06
N PRO A 89 -10.06 -19.52 -20.76
CA PRO A 89 -9.23 -19.62 -19.56
C PRO A 89 -9.58 -18.51 -18.56
N PHE A 90 -10.49 -18.78 -17.63
CA PHE A 90 -10.77 -17.87 -16.52
C PHE A 90 -9.84 -18.14 -15.33
N SER A 91 -9.15 -17.08 -14.89
CA SER A 91 -8.57 -17.01 -13.56
C SER A 91 -9.22 -15.85 -12.79
N PRO A 92 -9.75 -16.09 -11.57
CA PRO A 92 -10.44 -15.09 -10.75
C PRO A 92 -9.60 -13.90 -10.24
N PHE A 93 -8.29 -13.85 -10.50
CA PHE A 93 -7.49 -12.65 -10.23
C PHE A 93 -7.44 -11.67 -11.41
N ALA A 94 -8.11 -11.97 -12.53
CA ALA A 94 -8.06 -11.18 -13.76
C ALA A 94 -9.25 -10.21 -13.87
N PHE A 95 -9.02 -8.95 -13.50
CA PHE A 95 -9.89 -7.83 -13.88
C PHE A 95 -9.14 -6.89 -14.81
N GLY A 96 -9.47 -7.02 -16.11
CA GLY A 96 -8.84 -6.33 -17.22
C GLY A 96 -8.39 -7.28 -18.34
N PHE A 97 -8.43 -6.76 -19.58
CA PHE A 97 -7.92 -7.36 -20.83
C PHE A 97 -8.70 -8.53 -21.44
N ALA A 98 -9.75 -8.20 -22.19
CA ALA A 98 -10.11 -9.00 -23.37
C ALA A 98 -8.94 -9.00 -24.37
N GLN A 99 -8.63 -10.16 -24.95
CA GLN A 99 -7.76 -10.23 -26.13
C GLN A 99 -8.60 -9.85 -27.36
N TYR A 100 -8.37 -8.66 -27.90
CA TYR A 100 -9.01 -8.21 -29.14
C TYR A 100 -8.40 -8.97 -30.33
N GLY A 101 -9.01 -10.09 -30.69
CA GLY A 101 -8.64 -10.93 -31.82
C GLY A 101 -9.70 -10.90 -32.92
N SER A 102 -9.28 -10.52 -34.13
CA SER A 102 -9.98 -10.63 -35.42
C SER A 102 -11.34 -9.93 -35.61
N VAL A 103 -11.36 -9.05 -36.62
CA VAL A 103 -12.56 -8.49 -37.27
C VAL A 103 -13.43 -9.62 -37.85
N PRO A 104 -14.78 -9.57 -37.72
CA PRO A 104 -15.66 -10.50 -38.44
C PRO A 104 -15.62 -10.21 -39.95
N PRO A 105 -15.48 -11.22 -40.83
CA PRO A 105 -15.35 -11.00 -42.26
C PRO A 105 -16.63 -10.40 -42.87
N SER A 106 -16.47 -9.32 -43.63
CA SER A 106 -17.56 -8.64 -44.33
C SER A 106 -17.85 -9.23 -45.72
N THR A 107 -19.10 -9.09 -46.15
CA THR A 107 -19.65 -9.25 -47.52
C THR A 107 -19.99 -10.65 -48.04
N ALA A 108 -21.29 -10.89 -48.20
CA ALA A 108 -21.90 -11.41 -49.42
C ALA A 108 -23.33 -10.83 -49.55
N ALA A 109 -23.70 -10.38 -50.75
CA ALA A 109 -25.00 -9.77 -51.05
C ALA A 109 -26.02 -10.82 -51.60
N PRO A 110 -27.31 -10.49 -51.79
CA PRO A 110 -28.40 -11.47 -51.71
C PRO A 110 -28.67 -12.28 -53.00
N SER A 111 -29.25 -13.48 -52.83
CA SER A 111 -29.86 -14.26 -53.92
C SER A 111 -31.38 -14.38 -53.74
N VAL A 112 -32.13 -14.04 -54.78
CA VAL A 112 -33.60 -14.10 -54.86
C VAL A 112 -34.08 -15.53 -55.06
N GLY A 113 -35.19 -15.92 -54.40
CA GLY A 113 -35.86 -17.20 -54.64
C GLY A 113 -37.19 -17.34 -53.87
N ALA A 114 -38.31 -17.40 -54.60
CA ALA A 114 -39.66 -17.64 -54.10
C ALA A 114 -40.40 -18.51 -55.16
N PRO A 115 -41.64 -19.00 -54.95
CA PRO A 115 -42.38 -19.35 -53.72
C PRO A 115 -42.90 -20.82 -53.75
N GLY A 116 -43.60 -21.32 -52.71
CA GLY A 116 -44.33 -22.60 -52.82
C GLY A 116 -45.03 -23.15 -51.56
N THR A 117 -46.37 -23.01 -51.52
CA THR A 117 -47.43 -23.81 -50.84
C THR A 117 -47.06 -24.87 -49.78
N ALA A 118 -47.58 -24.93 -48.54
CA ALA A 118 -48.93 -24.71 -47.94
C ALA A 118 -49.80 -25.97 -47.74
N LEU A 119 -50.07 -26.32 -46.46
CA LEU A 119 -51.26 -26.98 -45.87
C LEU A 119 -51.27 -26.59 -44.35
N THR A 120 -52.11 -25.66 -43.85
CA THR A 120 -53.48 -25.84 -43.29
C THR A 120 -53.59 -26.88 -42.15
N GLN A 121 -54.15 -26.63 -40.95
CA GLN A 121 -54.96 -25.52 -40.38
C GLN A 121 -54.87 -25.49 -38.79
N PRO A 122 -55.55 -24.58 -38.02
CA PRO A 122 -55.08 -24.06 -36.72
C PRO A 122 -56.16 -24.15 -35.57
N PRO A 123 -56.37 -23.18 -34.64
CA PRO A 123 -55.50 -22.45 -33.68
C PRO A 123 -55.96 -22.55 -32.19
N ALA A 124 -55.13 -22.13 -31.21
CA ALA A 124 -55.58 -21.44 -29.97
C ALA A 124 -54.44 -20.82 -29.12
N GLY A 125 -54.64 -19.60 -28.60
CA GLY A 125 -54.18 -19.18 -27.26
C GLY A 125 -52.71 -18.80 -27.00
N THR A 126 -52.41 -17.50 -27.00
CA THR A 126 -51.46 -16.86 -26.07
C THR A 126 -52.28 -16.17 -24.94
N PRO A 127 -51.72 -15.54 -23.86
CA PRO A 127 -50.33 -15.20 -23.55
C PRO A 127 -49.92 -15.37 -22.05
N ILE A 128 -48.82 -14.68 -21.66
CA ILE A 128 -48.48 -14.11 -20.33
C ILE A 128 -47.27 -14.75 -19.58
N SER A 129 -46.45 -13.86 -19.02
CA SER A 129 -45.11 -14.06 -18.46
C SER A 129 -45.06 -14.57 -17.01
N PRO A 130 -43.91 -15.12 -16.54
CA PRO A 130 -43.76 -15.72 -15.19
C PRO A 130 -43.85 -14.77 -13.98
N ALA A 131 -44.20 -13.50 -14.16
CA ALA A 131 -44.37 -12.53 -13.08
C ALA A 131 -45.67 -12.74 -12.23
N ALA A 132 -46.51 -13.70 -12.61
CA ALA A 132 -47.82 -13.94 -11.98
C ALA A 132 -47.85 -15.10 -10.95
N ALA A 133 -46.73 -15.80 -10.71
CA ALA A 133 -46.74 -17.07 -9.98
C ALA A 133 -46.26 -17.02 -8.51
N TYR A 134 -45.90 -15.84 -7.96
CA TYR A 134 -45.34 -15.73 -6.59
C TYR A 134 -46.03 -14.69 -5.69
N ALA A 135 -47.09 -14.02 -6.16
CA ALA A 135 -47.81 -12.99 -5.40
C ALA A 135 -49.07 -13.52 -4.67
N GLN A 136 -49.16 -14.84 -4.42
CA GLN A 136 -50.29 -15.47 -3.73
C GLN A 136 -49.85 -16.52 -2.70
N GLN A 137 -49.19 -16.09 -1.62
CA GLN A 137 -49.31 -16.77 -0.32
C GLN A 137 -48.89 -15.88 0.86
N VAL A 138 -49.74 -15.84 1.90
CA VAL A 138 -49.51 -15.33 3.26
C VAL A 138 -49.49 -13.79 3.48
N GLN A 139 -50.67 -13.18 3.34
CA GLN A 139 -51.28 -12.12 4.18
C GLN A 139 -52.75 -12.03 3.70
N SER A 140 -53.83 -12.00 4.50
CA SER A 140 -54.05 -11.92 5.95
C SER A 140 -55.50 -12.36 6.29
N HIS A 141 -55.81 -12.87 7.49
CA HIS A 141 -57.21 -13.08 7.94
C HIS A 141 -57.46 -12.72 9.42
N SER A 142 -58.71 -12.33 9.70
CA SER A 142 -59.20 -11.71 10.94
C SER A 142 -60.74 -11.58 10.92
N ALA A 143 -61.52 -11.56 12.02
CA ALA A 143 -61.29 -11.90 13.43
C ALA A 143 -62.63 -11.86 14.20
N ALA A 144 -62.62 -12.35 15.47
CA ALA A 144 -63.64 -12.13 16.52
C ALA A 144 -65.01 -12.85 16.36
N PRO A 145 -65.92 -12.88 17.40
CA PRO A 145 -65.83 -12.34 18.77
C PRO A 145 -66.36 -13.26 19.93
N SER A 146 -66.10 -12.88 21.21
CA SER A 146 -67.00 -12.88 22.41
C SER A 146 -66.28 -13.12 23.77
N SER A 147 -66.87 -12.65 24.88
CA SER A 147 -66.27 -12.47 26.24
C SER A 147 -67.31 -12.77 27.36
N PRO A 148 -66.96 -13.03 28.65
CA PRO A 148 -66.58 -11.97 29.62
C PRO A 148 -65.60 -12.33 30.80
N GLU A 149 -64.92 -11.28 31.32
CA GLU A 149 -64.44 -10.89 32.69
C GLU A 149 -64.43 -11.82 33.95
N PRO A 150 -63.78 -11.43 35.09
CA PRO A 150 -62.54 -10.63 35.34
C PRO A 150 -61.63 -11.16 36.50
N HIS A 151 -60.47 -10.51 36.80
CA HIS A 151 -60.01 -10.05 38.15
C HIS A 151 -58.47 -9.79 38.35
N VAL A 152 -58.14 -8.57 38.81
CA VAL A 152 -57.13 -8.16 39.84
C VAL A 152 -55.63 -8.55 39.77
N GLY A 153 -54.77 -7.54 39.52
CA GLY A 153 -53.77 -7.06 40.51
C GLY A 153 -52.29 -7.55 40.47
N PRO A 154 -51.31 -6.78 41.04
CA PRO A 154 -49.85 -7.02 40.83
C PRO A 154 -48.98 -7.24 42.10
N ARG A 155 -47.77 -7.84 42.00
CA ARG A 155 -46.50 -7.48 42.74
C ARG A 155 -45.32 -8.50 42.74
N LYS A 156 -44.09 -7.94 42.66
CA LYS A 156 -42.82 -8.15 43.44
C LYS A 156 -42.30 -9.54 43.91
N ARG A 157 -40.95 -9.66 43.78
CA ARG A 157 -39.90 -10.20 44.70
C ARG A 157 -39.70 -11.73 44.90
N GLY A 158 -38.42 -12.09 45.11
CA GLY A 158 -37.91 -13.35 45.69
C GLY A 158 -37.00 -14.11 44.70
N SER A 159 -35.66 -14.17 44.80
CA SER A 159 -34.74 -14.62 45.87
C SER A 159 -34.80 -16.14 46.15
N TRP A 160 -33.70 -16.85 45.85
CA TRP A 160 -33.37 -18.16 46.42
C TRP A 160 -31.86 -18.21 46.73
N GLN A 161 -31.50 -18.78 47.89
CA GLN A 161 -30.14 -18.92 48.41
C GLN A 161 -29.81 -20.40 48.62
N SER A 162 -28.54 -20.78 48.39
CA SER A 162 -27.72 -21.83 49.07
C SER A 162 -28.25 -23.29 49.14
N PRO A 163 -27.40 -24.33 49.37
CA PRO A 163 -26.30 -24.38 50.36
C PRO A 163 -24.92 -24.96 49.93
N ASP A 164 -23.85 -24.40 50.53
CA ASP A 164 -22.81 -25.00 51.41
C ASP A 164 -22.38 -26.48 51.14
N SER A 165 -21.12 -26.96 51.26
CA SER A 165 -19.75 -26.45 51.55
C SER A 165 -18.76 -27.67 51.43
N PRO A 166 -17.44 -27.65 51.77
CA PRO A 166 -16.54 -26.56 52.20
C PRO A 166 -15.16 -26.51 51.47
N ASP A 167 -14.26 -25.73 52.08
CA ASP A 167 -12.82 -25.45 51.90
C ASP A 167 -11.84 -26.54 51.41
N HIS A 168 -10.93 -26.12 50.51
CA HIS A 168 -9.48 -26.24 50.76
C HIS A 168 -8.69 -25.13 50.03
N VAL A 169 -7.85 -24.39 50.77
CA VAL A 169 -7.00 -23.31 50.24
C VAL A 169 -5.53 -23.72 50.29
N VAL A 170 -4.80 -23.56 49.19
CA VAL A 170 -3.34 -23.64 49.15
C VAL A 170 -2.78 -22.27 48.75
N ARG A 171 -2.06 -21.61 49.66
CA ARG A 171 -1.38 -20.33 49.40
C ARG A 171 0.06 -20.58 48.93
N ASN A 172 0.49 -19.85 47.90
CA ASN A 172 1.89 -19.80 47.48
C ASN A 172 2.66 -18.75 48.31
N PRO A 173 3.77 -19.07 49.00
CA PRO A 173 4.42 -18.14 49.95
C PRO A 173 5.15 -16.93 49.36
N TYR A 174 5.19 -16.73 48.04
CA TYR A 174 6.06 -15.73 47.39
C TYR A 174 5.41 -14.36 47.09
N GLU A 175 4.12 -14.14 47.35
CA GLU A 175 3.46 -12.85 47.04
C GLU A 175 3.49 -11.80 48.18
N ASP A 176 3.78 -12.19 49.43
CA ASP A 176 3.55 -11.34 50.61
C ASP A 176 4.65 -10.27 50.90
N GLN A 177 5.65 -10.11 50.03
CA GLN A 177 6.75 -9.13 50.22
C GLN A 177 6.68 -7.87 49.35
N LEU A 178 5.74 -7.77 48.39
CA LEU A 178 5.58 -6.58 47.53
C LEU A 178 4.39 -5.67 47.90
N ARG A 179 3.66 -5.96 48.98
CA ARG A 179 2.53 -5.15 49.45
C ARG A 179 2.71 -4.58 50.85
N ARG A 180 3.63 -3.62 51.00
CA ARG A 180 3.65 -2.68 52.14
C ARG A 180 4.04 -1.27 51.71
N GLU A 181 3.05 -0.51 51.23
CA GLU A 181 2.77 0.85 51.76
C GLU A 181 1.34 1.29 51.35
N PRO A 182 0.64 2.14 52.14
CA PRO A 182 -0.81 2.33 51.98
C PRO A 182 -1.19 3.67 51.35
N SER A 183 -1.97 3.64 50.26
CA SER A 183 -2.81 4.76 49.85
C SER A 183 -4.29 4.36 49.86
N ARG A 184 -5.09 5.04 50.69
CA ARG A 184 -6.54 4.83 50.79
C ARG A 184 -7.22 5.21 49.46
N ARG A 185 -7.87 4.25 48.80
CA ARG A 185 -8.96 4.53 47.85
C ARG A 185 -10.30 4.20 48.49
N THR A 186 -11.09 5.22 48.76
CA THR A 186 -12.51 5.10 49.08
C THR A 186 -13.31 4.81 47.81
N SER A 187 -14.19 3.81 47.86
CA SER A 187 -15.14 3.53 46.78
C SER A 187 -16.19 4.64 46.69
N GLY A 188 -16.24 5.36 45.57
CA GLY A 188 -17.24 6.40 45.28
C GLY A 188 -17.81 6.21 43.88
N SER A 189 -19.14 6.26 43.75
CA SER A 189 -19.87 6.12 42.49
C SER A 189 -19.58 7.29 41.54
N SER A 190 -19.53 7.05 40.22
CA SER A 190 -19.27 8.11 39.23
C SER A 190 -20.45 9.07 38.98
N GLY A 191 -21.47 9.08 39.83
CA GLY A 191 -22.58 10.06 39.77
C GLY A 191 -22.22 11.42 40.37
N ASP A 192 -21.53 11.41 41.53
CA ASP A 192 -21.51 12.58 42.43
C ASP A 192 -20.54 13.70 41.97
N LYS A 193 -19.64 13.40 41.02
CA LYS A 193 -18.68 14.40 40.48
C LYS A 193 -19.30 15.43 39.54
N ILE A 194 -20.48 15.18 38.99
CA ILE A 194 -21.14 16.13 38.08
C ILE A 194 -21.90 17.22 38.85
N GLU A 195 -22.43 16.89 40.04
CA GLU A 195 -23.21 17.82 40.86
C GLU A 195 -22.29 18.81 41.63
N ALA A 196 -21.08 18.39 42.01
CA ALA A 196 -20.09 19.24 42.67
C ALA A 196 -19.44 20.32 41.77
N LEU A 197 -19.44 20.13 40.44
CA LEU A 197 -18.94 21.13 39.48
C LEU A 197 -20.01 22.16 39.10
N ALA A 198 -21.28 21.88 39.33
CA ALA A 198 -22.39 22.78 39.01
C ALA A 198 -22.64 23.85 40.09
N SER A 199 -22.27 23.59 41.35
CA SER A 199 -22.49 24.52 42.48
C SER A 199 -21.37 25.55 42.66
N GLY A 200 -20.15 25.28 42.16
CA GLY A 200 -18.98 26.15 42.37
C GLY A 200 -18.99 27.50 41.64
N TRP A 201 -20.02 27.79 40.81
CA TRP A 201 -20.16 29.05 40.06
C TRP A 201 -21.33 29.91 40.54
N ALA A 202 -22.03 29.52 41.61
CA ALA A 202 -23.26 30.17 42.07
C ALA A 202 -23.07 31.19 43.22
N ASP A 203 -22.10 30.98 44.10
CA ASP A 203 -21.89 31.81 45.30
C ASP A 203 -20.54 32.55 45.26
N GLN A 204 -20.54 33.74 44.66
CA GLN A 204 -19.47 34.73 44.84
C GLN A 204 -20.10 36.05 45.28
N HIS A 205 -19.88 36.44 46.55
CA HIS A 205 -20.54 37.58 47.17
C HIS A 205 -20.04 38.91 46.57
N LEU A 206 -20.82 39.49 45.66
CA LEU A 206 -20.56 40.82 45.10
C LEU A 206 -20.84 41.91 46.13
N SER A 207 -19.83 42.73 46.42
CA SER A 207 -19.94 43.89 47.30
C SER A 207 -20.15 45.19 46.51
N TYR A 208 -21.01 46.07 47.03
CA TYR A 208 -21.40 47.31 46.37
C TYR A 208 -21.17 48.49 47.32
N GLY A 209 -20.45 49.50 46.83
CA GLY A 209 -20.28 50.80 47.51
C GLY A 209 -21.15 51.88 46.86
N LEU A 210 -21.34 53.00 47.56
CA LEU A 210 -21.93 54.21 46.98
C LEU A 210 -20.81 55.22 46.69
N ASP A 211 -20.85 55.84 45.52
CA ASP A 211 -19.95 56.96 45.20
C ASP A 211 -20.35 58.25 45.92
N ALA A 212 -19.55 59.31 45.77
CA ALA A 212 -19.79 60.61 46.38
C ALA A 212 -21.10 61.30 45.92
N ASN A 213 -21.76 60.79 44.88
CA ASN A 213 -23.04 61.28 44.36
C ASN A 213 -24.23 60.34 44.70
N GLY A 214 -23.99 59.24 45.42
CA GLY A 214 -25.00 58.28 45.83
C GLY A 214 -25.37 57.22 44.78
N GLN A 215 -24.52 56.95 43.78
CA GLN A 215 -24.71 55.85 42.83
C GLN A 215 -23.94 54.59 43.24
N ALA A 216 -24.54 53.42 43.02
CA ALA A 216 -23.95 52.14 43.39
C ALA A 216 -22.86 51.71 42.38
N ILE A 217 -21.67 51.41 42.91
CA ILE A 217 -20.50 50.93 42.15
C ILE A 217 -20.03 49.60 42.75
N MET A 218 -19.67 48.64 41.90
CA MET A 218 -19.08 47.37 42.37
C MET A 218 -17.64 47.57 42.82
N LEU A 219 -17.32 47.02 43.99
CA LEU A 219 -15.99 47.02 44.57
C LEU A 219 -15.35 45.64 44.41
N ASP A 220 -14.02 45.59 44.34
CA ASP A 220 -13.29 44.34 44.46
C ASP A 220 -13.15 43.88 45.92
N GLU A 221 -12.49 42.74 46.15
CA GLU A 221 -12.28 42.19 47.50
C GLU A 221 -11.38 43.06 48.40
N MET A 222 -10.72 44.10 47.85
CA MET A 222 -9.94 45.09 48.60
C MET A 222 -10.67 46.44 48.78
N GLY A 223 -11.88 46.59 48.22
CA GLY A 223 -12.73 47.76 48.41
C GLY A 223 -12.53 48.90 47.41
N GLU A 224 -11.78 48.69 46.32
CA GLU A 224 -11.53 49.72 45.30
C GLU A 224 -12.55 49.65 44.14
N PRO A 225 -12.94 50.78 43.52
CA PRO A 225 -13.97 50.81 42.49
C PRO A 225 -13.45 50.31 41.13
N LEU A 226 -14.08 49.23 40.63
CA LEU A 226 -13.74 48.59 39.36
C LEU A 226 -13.96 49.51 38.14
N ARG A 227 -12.89 50.10 37.62
CA ARG A 227 -12.93 50.96 36.42
C ARG A 227 -13.11 50.16 35.12
N LEU A 228 -14.31 50.24 34.54
CA LEU A 228 -14.65 49.70 33.23
C LEU A 228 -14.04 50.50 32.06
N ALA A 229 -12.75 50.29 31.75
CA ALA A 229 -12.19 50.41 30.38
C ALA A 229 -10.67 50.10 30.30
N THR A 230 -10.30 48.90 29.83
CA THR A 230 -9.04 48.66 29.06
C THR A 230 -9.23 47.48 28.11
N THR A 231 -8.46 47.47 27.02
CA THR A 231 -8.76 46.72 25.80
C THR A 231 -8.49 45.22 25.90
N ARG A 232 -9.28 44.41 25.16
CA ARG A 232 -9.17 42.94 25.06
C ARG A 232 -7.76 42.44 24.72
N GLU A 233 -6.97 43.23 23.99
CA GLU A 233 -5.59 42.89 23.61
C GLU A 233 -4.63 42.84 24.80
N GLN A 234 -4.75 43.74 25.79
CA GLN A 234 -3.88 43.70 26.98
C GLN A 234 -4.18 42.47 27.85
N LYS A 235 -5.47 42.12 28.03
CA LYS A 235 -5.84 40.87 28.71
C LYS A 235 -5.31 39.61 28.01
N MET A 236 -5.15 39.62 26.68
CA MET A 236 -4.54 38.50 25.95
C MET A 236 -3.02 38.47 26.07
N VAL A 237 -2.34 39.62 26.19
CA VAL A 237 -0.89 39.68 26.40
C VAL A 237 -0.49 39.27 27.81
N ASP A 238 -1.26 39.66 28.83
CA ASP A 238 -0.98 39.28 30.22
C ASP A 238 -1.45 37.85 30.52
N ALA A 239 -2.55 37.36 29.92
CA ALA A 239 -2.90 35.94 29.96
C ALA A 239 -1.83 35.06 29.29
N ALA A 240 -1.31 35.47 28.12
CA ALA A 240 -0.21 34.75 27.44
C ALA A 240 1.14 34.84 28.17
N ARG A 241 1.26 35.66 29.22
CA ARG A 241 2.42 35.69 30.13
C ARG A 241 2.20 34.82 31.37
N LEU A 242 0.96 34.72 31.86
CA LEU A 242 0.61 33.86 32.99
C LEU A 242 0.47 32.38 32.60
N GLU A 243 0.08 32.07 31.35
CA GLU A 243 0.14 30.70 30.78
C GLU A 243 1.57 30.12 30.69
N GLN A 244 2.61 30.90 31.00
CA GLN A 244 4.00 30.48 30.81
C GLN A 244 4.74 30.02 32.08
N ASP A 245 4.19 30.25 33.28
CA ASP A 245 4.83 29.92 34.57
C ASP A 245 4.05 28.92 35.47
N ASP A 246 2.75 28.69 35.26
CA ASP A 246 1.95 27.71 36.04
C ASP A 246 1.66 26.40 35.26
N LEU A 247 2.67 25.53 35.18
CA LEU A 247 2.49 24.15 34.71
C LEU A 247 1.85 23.28 35.80
N THR A 248 0.56 22.99 35.66
CA THR A 248 -0.14 22.04 36.54
C THR A 248 0.08 20.58 36.13
N THR A 249 -0.19 19.63 37.03
CA THR A 249 0.06 18.20 36.79
C THR A 249 -0.82 17.57 35.70
N ASP A 250 -1.98 18.14 35.37
CA ASP A 250 -2.83 17.61 34.29
C ASP A 250 -2.17 17.80 32.90
N ASP A 251 -1.39 18.87 32.70
CA ASP A 251 -0.61 19.06 31.46
C ASP A 251 0.47 17.98 31.28
N PHE A 252 0.92 17.34 32.35
CA PHE A 252 1.89 16.24 32.25
C PHE A 252 1.24 14.92 31.79
N GLU A 253 -0.03 14.66 32.11
CA GLU A 253 -0.77 13.51 31.59
C GLU A 253 -1.13 13.70 30.09
N GLU A 254 -1.50 14.92 29.66
CA GLU A 254 -1.64 15.23 28.21
C GLU A 254 -0.30 15.14 27.43
N LEU A 255 0.85 15.06 28.11
CA LEU A 255 2.18 14.98 27.50
C LEU A 255 2.74 13.56 27.34
N GLU A 256 2.09 12.53 27.89
CA GLU A 256 2.50 11.13 27.71
C GLU A 256 1.99 10.52 26.39
N ASP A 257 0.87 11.01 25.85
CA ASP A 257 0.24 10.44 24.67
C ASP A 257 0.39 11.28 23.39
N SER A 258 0.09 10.66 22.25
CA SER A 258 0.12 11.32 20.94
C SER A 258 -1.15 12.17 20.74
N PRO A 259 -1.06 13.41 20.21
CA PRO A 259 -2.22 14.26 19.93
C PRO A 259 -3.14 13.70 18.82
N TYR A 260 -2.72 12.63 18.13
CA TYR A 260 -3.51 11.94 17.12
C TYR A 260 -4.03 10.62 17.68
N ALA A 261 -5.34 10.53 17.90
CA ALA A 261 -5.98 9.37 18.50
C ALA A 261 -5.79 8.07 17.68
N GLU A 262 -5.57 8.19 16.37
CA GLU A 262 -5.18 7.05 15.51
C GLU A 262 -3.81 6.48 15.88
N VAL A 263 -2.86 7.34 16.25
CA VAL A 263 -1.51 6.95 16.67
C VAL A 263 -1.56 6.37 18.09
N GLN A 264 -2.24 7.05 19.02
CA GLN A 264 -2.45 6.61 20.41
C GLN A 264 -3.05 5.20 20.48
N ALA A 265 -4.04 4.89 19.64
CA ALA A 265 -4.68 3.56 19.59
C ALA A 265 -3.77 2.43 19.06
N SER A 266 -2.73 2.79 18.30
CA SER A 266 -1.95 1.87 17.46
C SER A 266 -0.51 1.68 17.91
N VAL A 267 0.06 2.67 18.60
CA VAL A 267 1.49 2.78 18.90
C VAL A 267 1.67 3.02 20.40
N SER A 268 2.41 2.13 21.08
CA SER A 268 2.72 2.27 22.51
C SER A 268 3.51 3.55 22.80
N ASN A 269 3.20 4.20 23.92
CA ASN A 269 3.91 5.33 24.51
C ASN A 269 5.13 4.89 25.35
N LEU A 270 5.33 3.59 25.57
CA LEU A 270 6.48 3.03 26.29
C LEU A 270 7.60 2.56 25.34
N ASP A 271 8.83 2.53 25.85
CA ASP A 271 10.01 2.02 25.14
C ASP A 271 11.07 1.48 26.10
N ASP A 272 11.72 0.37 25.71
CA ASP A 272 12.90 -0.21 26.38
C ASP A 272 14.13 -0.13 25.46
N PRO A 273 15.09 0.76 25.74
CA PRO A 273 16.32 0.91 24.94
C PRO A 273 17.28 -0.28 24.95
N GLU A 274 17.16 -1.23 25.88
CA GLU A 274 18.07 -2.38 26.00
C GLU A 274 17.64 -3.58 25.13
N MET A 275 16.39 -3.60 24.64
CA MET A 275 15.88 -4.67 23.77
C MET A 275 16.74 -4.85 22.49
N PRO A 276 17.30 -6.05 22.24
CA PRO A 276 18.18 -6.28 21.11
C PRO A 276 17.39 -6.36 19.79
N VAL A 277 17.86 -5.65 18.76
CA VAL A 277 17.20 -5.59 17.44
C VAL A 277 17.92 -6.41 16.38
N LEU A 278 19.24 -6.24 16.25
CA LEU A 278 20.06 -6.86 15.19
C LEU A 278 20.56 -8.26 15.59
N THR A 279 19.65 -9.15 15.96
CA THR A 279 19.98 -10.53 16.36
C THR A 279 20.23 -11.41 15.13
N PHE A 280 20.75 -12.62 15.37
CA PHE A 280 20.82 -13.66 14.33
C PHE A 280 19.45 -13.97 13.72
N ARG A 281 18.36 -13.99 14.53
CA ARG A 281 17.00 -14.25 14.04
C ARG A 281 16.53 -13.17 13.07
N THR A 282 16.73 -11.90 13.40
CA THR A 282 16.38 -10.77 12.54
C THR A 282 17.01 -10.92 11.16
N TRP A 283 18.31 -11.20 11.11
CA TRP A 283 19.03 -11.41 9.85
C TRP A 283 18.60 -12.68 9.13
N PHE A 284 18.50 -13.82 9.82
CA PHE A 284 18.14 -15.10 9.19
C PHE A 284 16.72 -15.10 8.62
N ILE A 285 15.74 -14.72 9.44
CA ILE A 285 14.32 -14.69 9.04
C ILE A 285 14.09 -13.59 8.00
N GLY A 286 14.64 -12.39 8.24
CA GLY A 286 14.53 -11.25 7.34
C GLY A 286 15.11 -11.53 5.96
N LEU A 287 16.36 -12.03 5.88
CA LEU A 287 16.98 -12.39 4.59
C LEU A 287 16.26 -13.54 3.89
N LEU A 288 15.79 -14.56 4.63
CA LEU A 288 15.03 -15.67 4.06
C LEU A 288 13.76 -15.18 3.37
N PHE A 289 12.95 -14.37 4.07
CA PHE A 289 11.75 -13.78 3.47
C PHE A 289 12.11 -12.78 2.36
N SER A 290 13.17 -12.00 2.50
CA SER A 290 13.63 -11.08 1.45
C SER A 290 13.97 -11.80 0.14
N ILE A 291 14.59 -12.98 0.20
CA ILE A 291 14.88 -13.81 -0.99
C ILE A 291 13.58 -14.42 -1.53
N VAL A 292 12.81 -15.10 -0.68
CA VAL A 292 11.64 -15.89 -1.09
C VAL A 292 10.52 -15.01 -1.66
N ILE A 293 10.12 -13.95 -0.94
CA ILE A 293 9.03 -13.05 -1.34
C ILE A 293 9.42 -12.28 -2.60
N SER A 294 10.66 -11.79 -2.65
CA SER A 294 11.15 -11.08 -3.83
C SER A 294 11.18 -11.97 -5.07
N ALA A 295 11.52 -13.25 -4.93
CA ALA A 295 11.50 -14.20 -6.04
C ALA A 295 10.05 -14.47 -6.53
N PHE A 296 9.14 -14.76 -5.61
CA PHE A 296 7.73 -15.00 -5.94
C PHE A 296 7.04 -13.77 -6.54
N ASN A 297 7.18 -12.59 -5.92
CA ASN A 297 6.56 -11.38 -6.44
C ASN A 297 7.18 -10.96 -7.79
N CYS A 298 8.49 -11.16 -8.01
CA CYS A 298 9.09 -10.95 -9.33
C CYS A 298 8.54 -11.92 -10.39
N PHE A 299 8.27 -13.17 -10.04
CA PHE A 299 7.63 -14.13 -10.94
C PHE A 299 6.16 -13.75 -11.24
N PHE A 300 5.37 -13.49 -10.20
CA PHE A 300 3.96 -13.14 -10.35
C PHE A 300 3.77 -11.83 -11.11
N TYR A 301 4.64 -10.84 -10.93
CA TYR A 301 4.62 -9.56 -11.66
C TYR A 301 4.68 -9.70 -13.19
N LEU A 302 5.28 -10.78 -13.70
CA LEU A 302 5.32 -11.09 -15.13
C LEU A 302 4.13 -11.92 -15.62
N ARG A 303 3.36 -12.51 -14.69
CA ARG A 303 2.15 -13.27 -14.98
C ARG A 303 0.94 -12.35 -15.09
N TYR A 304 -0.07 -12.77 -15.86
CA TYR A 304 -1.41 -12.24 -15.70
C TYR A 304 -2.46 -13.37 -15.60
N PRO A 305 -3.34 -13.35 -14.59
CA PRO A 305 -3.29 -12.47 -13.43
C PRO A 305 -2.25 -12.92 -12.39
N ALA A 306 -1.98 -12.04 -11.43
CA ALA A 306 -0.87 -12.15 -10.50
C ALA A 306 -1.33 -12.03 -9.03
N PRO A 307 -1.13 -13.05 -8.17
CA PRO A 307 -1.20 -12.84 -6.73
C PRO A 307 0.01 -12.00 -6.28
N LEU A 308 -0.18 -11.11 -5.29
CA LEU A 308 0.90 -10.31 -4.69
C LEU A 308 1.05 -10.69 -3.21
N ILE A 309 2.22 -11.15 -2.81
CA ILE A 309 2.52 -11.44 -1.40
C ILE A 309 2.81 -10.11 -0.69
N THR A 310 1.97 -9.73 0.27
CA THR A 310 2.09 -8.46 1.02
C THR A 310 2.99 -8.60 2.26
N PRO A 311 3.52 -7.50 2.83
CA PRO A 311 4.42 -7.57 3.99
C PRO A 311 3.69 -8.06 5.25
N ILE A 312 2.37 -7.89 5.32
CA ILE A 312 1.50 -8.37 6.41
C ILE A 312 1.59 -9.89 6.55
N ILE A 313 1.66 -10.63 5.43
CA ILE A 313 1.85 -12.10 5.48
C ILE A 313 3.19 -12.43 6.15
N THR A 314 4.24 -11.68 5.84
CA THR A 314 5.56 -11.87 6.47
C THR A 314 5.52 -11.60 7.97
N GLN A 315 4.80 -10.58 8.41
CA GLN A 315 4.58 -10.29 9.82
C GLN A 315 3.86 -11.43 10.54
N VAL A 316 2.79 -11.96 9.94
CA VAL A 316 2.02 -13.09 10.53
C VAL A 316 2.87 -14.38 10.56
N LEU A 317 3.64 -14.67 9.52
CA LEU A 317 4.44 -15.90 9.42
C LEU A 317 5.77 -15.83 10.19
N SER A 318 6.42 -14.67 10.29
CA SER A 318 7.69 -14.53 10.99
C SER A 318 7.53 -14.58 12.51
N TYR A 319 6.35 -14.29 13.06
CA TYR A 319 6.07 -14.43 14.49
C TYR A 319 6.22 -15.87 15.05
N PRO A 320 5.52 -16.91 14.53
CA PRO A 320 5.70 -18.28 15.00
C PRO A 320 7.11 -18.81 14.71
N ILE A 321 7.71 -18.44 13.57
CA ILE A 321 9.10 -18.81 13.24
C ILE A 321 10.09 -18.18 14.24
N GLY A 322 9.90 -16.90 14.60
CA GLY A 322 10.70 -16.18 15.58
C GLY A 322 10.60 -16.79 16.98
N LYS A 323 9.37 -17.07 17.45
CA LYS A 323 9.14 -17.77 18.72
C LYS A 323 9.74 -19.18 18.73
N LEU A 324 9.60 -19.94 17.63
CA LEU A 324 10.21 -21.27 17.49
C LEU A 324 11.74 -21.20 17.54
N LEU A 325 12.36 -20.29 16.78
CA LEU A 325 13.82 -20.09 16.81
C LEU A 325 14.33 -19.59 18.17
N SER A 326 13.55 -18.78 18.91
CA SER A 326 13.91 -18.40 20.28
C SER A 326 13.81 -19.54 21.31
N ARG A 327 13.11 -20.63 20.98
CA ARG A 327 13.08 -21.87 21.81
C ARG A 327 14.17 -22.86 21.41
N ILE A 328 14.51 -22.94 20.12
CA ILE A 328 15.50 -23.90 19.59
C ILE A 328 16.95 -23.40 19.72
N LEU A 329 17.21 -22.10 19.51
CA LEU A 329 18.57 -21.57 19.48
C LEU A 329 19.17 -21.48 20.91
N PRO A 330 20.44 -21.88 21.11
CA PRO A 330 21.06 -21.85 22.43
C PRO A 330 21.39 -20.43 22.89
N TYR A 331 21.12 -20.13 24.17
CA TYR A 331 21.49 -18.88 24.86
C TYR A 331 23.01 -18.70 25.10
N ARG A 332 23.85 -19.54 24.49
CA ARG A 332 25.29 -19.55 24.73
C ARG A 332 25.95 -18.32 24.13
N THR A 333 26.73 -17.60 24.93
CA THR A 333 27.58 -16.51 24.45
C THR A 333 28.95 -17.04 24.03
N TRP A 334 29.36 -16.72 22.80
CA TRP A 334 30.70 -16.98 22.28
C TRP A 334 31.50 -15.68 22.25
N ARG A 335 32.77 -15.72 22.70
CA ARG A 335 33.69 -14.58 22.54
C ARG A 335 34.37 -14.70 21.18
N LEU A 336 34.24 -13.67 20.34
CA LEU A 336 34.81 -13.69 18.99
C LEU A 336 36.33 -13.44 19.02
N PRO A 337 37.12 -14.05 18.11
CA PRO A 337 38.57 -13.85 18.05
C PRO A 337 38.95 -12.38 17.83
N ARG A 338 40.04 -11.91 18.47
CA ARG A 338 40.42 -10.47 18.46
C ARG A 338 40.53 -9.81 17.07
N TRP A 339 40.75 -10.58 16.00
CA TRP A 339 40.79 -10.05 14.63
C TRP A 339 39.41 -9.60 14.11
N THR A 340 38.30 -10.24 14.54
CA THR A 340 36.93 -9.87 14.10
C THR A 340 36.55 -8.46 14.55
N ARG A 341 37.16 -7.96 15.63
CA ARG A 341 37.01 -6.58 16.09
C ARG A 341 37.47 -5.55 15.04
N ARG A 342 38.42 -5.90 14.16
CA ARG A 342 38.83 -5.05 13.03
C ARG A 342 37.76 -4.95 11.94
N LEU A 343 36.81 -5.89 11.89
CA LEU A 343 35.64 -5.87 11.02
C LEU A 343 34.40 -5.24 11.69
N GLY A 344 34.55 -4.65 12.88
CA GLY A 344 33.46 -3.99 13.60
C GLY A 344 32.49 -4.93 14.33
N LEU A 345 32.79 -6.22 14.42
CA LEU A 345 31.96 -7.19 15.14
C LEU A 345 32.12 -7.06 16.67
N PRO A 346 31.05 -7.35 17.46
CA PRO A 346 31.07 -7.23 18.92
C PRO A 346 32.01 -8.24 19.59
N GLU A 347 32.40 -7.99 20.85
CA GLU A 347 33.30 -8.88 21.59
C GLU A 347 32.68 -10.24 21.93
N SER A 348 31.37 -10.25 22.17
CA SER A 348 30.54 -11.43 22.40
C SER A 348 29.41 -11.49 21.37
N PHE A 349 29.09 -12.70 20.95
CA PHE A 349 27.97 -13.02 20.07
C PHE A 349 27.13 -14.14 20.69
N SER A 350 25.80 -14.02 20.60
CA SER A 350 24.85 -15.08 20.95
C SER A 350 23.88 -15.27 19.79
N LEU A 351 23.52 -16.53 19.50
CA LEU A 351 22.45 -16.85 18.55
C LEU A 351 21.07 -16.53 19.14
N ASN A 352 20.96 -16.53 20.47
CA ASN A 352 19.74 -16.25 21.22
C ASN A 352 20.05 -15.30 22.39
N PRO A 353 20.07 -13.97 22.16
CA PRO A 353 20.40 -12.99 23.22
C PRO A 353 19.21 -12.66 24.14
N SER A 354 17.98 -12.84 23.66
CA SER A 354 16.72 -12.59 24.37
C SER A 354 15.61 -13.49 23.83
N PRO A 355 14.45 -13.62 24.49
CA PRO A 355 13.21 -14.03 23.83
C PRO A 355 12.92 -13.21 22.57
N PHE A 356 12.13 -13.76 21.63
CA PHE A 356 11.78 -13.06 20.39
C PHE A 356 10.92 -11.83 20.68
N ASN A 357 11.49 -10.63 20.47
CA ASN A 357 10.87 -9.36 20.87
C ASN A 357 10.24 -8.59 19.70
N ILE A 358 9.51 -7.52 20.04
CA ILE A 358 8.78 -6.70 19.07
C ILE A 358 9.70 -5.92 18.11
N LYS A 359 10.90 -5.52 18.53
CA LYS A 359 11.84 -4.75 17.69
C LYS A 359 12.57 -5.63 16.67
N GLU A 360 12.95 -6.85 17.05
CA GLU A 360 13.39 -7.89 16.09
C GLU A 360 12.32 -8.11 15.02
N HIS A 361 11.07 -8.30 15.46
CA HIS A 361 9.95 -8.55 14.55
C HIS A 361 9.71 -7.35 13.62
N ALA A 362 9.69 -6.13 14.14
CA ALA A 362 9.53 -4.92 13.36
C ALA A 362 10.65 -4.72 12.32
N ALA A 363 11.89 -5.06 12.66
CA ALA A 363 13.00 -5.03 11.72
C ALA A 363 12.84 -6.05 10.57
N ILE A 364 12.35 -7.27 10.85
CA ILE A 364 12.00 -8.27 9.83
C ILE A 364 10.91 -7.74 8.89
N VAL A 365 9.87 -7.07 9.42
CA VAL A 365 8.79 -6.47 8.61
C VAL A 365 9.32 -5.38 7.67
N ILE A 366 10.28 -4.56 8.11
CA ILE A 366 10.94 -3.56 7.26
C ILE A 366 11.73 -4.23 6.12
N MET A 367 12.46 -5.32 6.37
CA MET A 367 13.12 -6.09 5.29
C MET A 367 12.12 -6.65 4.29
N ALA A 368 11.00 -7.16 4.80
CA ALA A 368 9.94 -7.74 3.99
C ALA A 368 9.26 -6.70 3.10
N ASN A 369 9.00 -5.49 3.61
CA ASN A 369 8.37 -4.41 2.85
C ASN A 369 9.17 -4.03 1.60
N ILE A 370 10.49 -3.87 1.76
CA ILE A 370 11.43 -3.64 0.64
C ILE A 370 11.38 -4.77 -0.39
N SER A 371 11.23 -6.00 0.07
CA SER A 371 11.30 -7.20 -0.76
C SER A 371 9.97 -7.54 -1.46
N THR A 372 8.87 -6.95 -0.99
CA THR A 372 7.54 -7.15 -1.58
C THR A 372 7.42 -6.50 -2.96
N SER A 373 8.05 -5.36 -3.22
CA SER A 373 7.88 -4.63 -4.47
C SER A 373 8.90 -5.07 -5.54
N PRO A 374 8.46 -5.54 -6.72
CA PRO A 374 9.35 -5.80 -7.86
C PRO A 374 9.99 -4.49 -8.35
N ALA A 375 11.30 -4.50 -8.58
CA ALA A 375 12.04 -3.33 -9.02
C ALA A 375 11.52 -2.84 -10.38
N PHE A 376 11.08 -1.58 -10.43
CA PHE A 376 10.52 -0.95 -11.62
C PHE A 376 11.44 -1.03 -12.84
N GLY A 377 12.76 -1.08 -12.61
CA GLY A 377 13.81 -1.25 -13.63
C GLY A 377 13.76 -2.57 -14.40
N LEU A 378 13.12 -3.61 -13.86
CA LEU A 378 12.87 -4.86 -14.58
C LEU A 378 12.04 -4.61 -15.85
N ASN A 379 11.08 -3.67 -15.82
CA ASN A 379 10.27 -3.35 -16.98
C ASN A 379 11.12 -2.76 -18.12
N TYR A 380 12.07 -1.87 -17.81
CA TYR A 380 13.01 -1.32 -18.81
C TYR A 380 13.79 -2.45 -19.50
N THR A 381 14.41 -3.34 -18.73
CA THR A 381 15.26 -4.41 -19.29
C THR A 381 14.46 -5.44 -20.06
N LEU A 382 13.22 -5.73 -19.65
CA LEU A 382 12.30 -6.61 -20.38
C LEU A 382 11.74 -5.96 -21.66
N VAL A 383 11.45 -4.65 -21.65
CA VAL A 383 11.02 -3.91 -22.84
C VAL A 383 12.14 -3.86 -23.88
N ALA A 384 13.37 -3.55 -23.47
CA ALA A 384 14.53 -3.60 -24.35
C ALA A 384 14.74 -5.01 -24.94
N GLU A 385 14.74 -6.05 -24.11
CA GLU A 385 15.09 -7.42 -24.52
C GLU A 385 13.99 -8.15 -25.31
N LYS A 386 12.70 -8.01 -24.95
CA LYS A 386 11.59 -8.77 -25.58
C LYS A 386 10.79 -7.98 -26.61
N PHE A 387 10.56 -6.68 -26.40
CA PHE A 387 9.74 -5.87 -27.31
C PHE A 387 10.59 -5.19 -28.38
N TYR A 388 11.71 -4.59 -27.98
CA TYR A 388 12.66 -3.95 -28.90
C TYR A 388 13.78 -4.87 -29.41
N ARG A 389 13.87 -6.11 -28.89
CA ARG A 389 14.83 -7.15 -29.29
C ARG A 389 16.32 -6.76 -29.15
N GLN A 390 16.64 -5.79 -28.28
CA GLN A 390 18.01 -5.39 -27.96
C GLN A 390 18.54 -6.26 -26.82
N HIS A 391 19.59 -7.05 -27.08
CA HIS A 391 20.23 -7.86 -26.05
C HIS A 391 20.77 -6.98 -24.91
N GLN A 392 20.32 -7.22 -23.68
CA GLN A 392 20.80 -6.52 -22.49
C GLN A 392 21.89 -7.38 -21.81
N PRO A 393 23.08 -6.84 -21.51
CA PRO A 393 24.11 -7.58 -20.77
C PRO A 393 23.79 -7.65 -19.27
N PHE A 394 24.27 -8.69 -18.59
CA PHE A 394 23.97 -8.97 -17.17
C PHE A 394 24.40 -7.84 -16.22
N GLY A 395 25.56 -7.23 -16.46
CA GLY A 395 26.07 -6.12 -15.64
C GLY A 395 25.18 -4.87 -15.69
N LEU A 396 24.51 -4.62 -16.83
CA LEU A 396 23.57 -3.52 -16.98
C LEU A 396 22.30 -3.74 -16.14
N ASP A 397 21.70 -4.94 -16.18
CA ASP A 397 20.52 -5.25 -15.34
C ASP A 397 20.82 -5.05 -13.84
N ILE A 398 21.97 -5.55 -13.36
CA ILE A 398 22.37 -5.40 -11.95
C ILE A 398 22.57 -3.93 -11.60
N LEU A 399 23.42 -3.22 -12.35
CA LEU A 399 23.73 -1.83 -12.00
C LEU A 399 22.49 -0.93 -12.11
N LEU A 400 21.66 -1.09 -13.15
CA LEU A 400 20.41 -0.35 -13.32
C LEU A 400 19.45 -0.55 -12.14
N ILE A 401 19.23 -1.79 -11.71
CA ILE A 401 18.30 -2.08 -10.61
C ILE A 401 18.91 -1.65 -9.27
N LEU A 402 20.22 -1.82 -9.08
CA LEU A 402 20.89 -1.35 -7.87
C LEU A 402 20.85 0.18 -7.76
N THR A 403 21.20 0.91 -8.81
CA THR A 403 21.30 2.39 -8.78
C THR A 403 19.95 3.05 -8.61
N THR A 404 18.92 2.59 -9.33
CA THR A 404 17.55 3.11 -9.18
C THR A 404 17.03 2.94 -7.76
N GLN A 405 17.33 1.81 -7.11
CA GLN A 405 17.00 1.57 -5.71
C GLN A 405 17.81 2.46 -4.75
N MET A 406 19.13 2.59 -4.99
CA MET A 406 20.01 3.35 -4.11
C MET A 406 19.74 4.87 -4.12
N ILE A 407 19.33 5.45 -5.26
CA ILE A 407 19.02 6.88 -5.34
C ILE A 407 17.81 7.22 -4.44
N GLY A 408 16.74 6.43 -4.50
CA GLY A 408 15.56 6.63 -3.63
C GLY A 408 15.94 6.58 -2.15
N TYR A 409 16.82 5.66 -1.76
CA TYR A 409 17.32 5.54 -0.40
C TYR A 409 18.11 6.77 0.07
N GLY A 410 19.03 7.26 -0.76
CA GLY A 410 19.80 8.47 -0.47
C GLY A 410 18.92 9.72 -0.34
N ALA A 411 17.87 9.82 -1.16
CA ALA A 411 16.89 10.90 -1.13
C ALA A 411 15.98 10.85 0.11
N ALA A 412 15.51 9.66 0.49
CA ALA A 412 14.65 9.43 1.66
C ALA A 412 15.22 10.02 2.95
N GLY A 413 16.51 9.75 3.23
CA GLY A 413 17.17 10.22 4.44
C GLY A 413 17.34 11.74 4.52
N LEU A 414 17.43 12.44 3.40
CA LEU A 414 17.43 13.92 3.39
C LEU A 414 16.06 14.50 3.77
N CYS A 415 14.99 13.77 3.46
CA CYS A 415 13.59 14.19 3.69
C CYS A 415 13.05 13.85 5.09
N ARG A 416 13.76 13.04 5.89
CA ARG A 416 13.32 12.59 7.24
C ARG A 416 12.86 13.73 8.16
N ARG A 417 13.53 14.89 8.08
CA ARG A 417 13.22 16.09 8.87
C ARG A 417 11.87 16.74 8.56
N PHE A 418 11.31 16.46 7.38
CA PHE A 418 10.03 16.99 6.94
C PHE A 418 8.90 15.97 7.07
N LEU A 419 9.22 14.67 6.92
CA LEU A 419 8.24 13.60 6.72
C LEU A 419 8.18 12.54 7.84
N VAL A 420 9.21 12.45 8.69
CA VAL A 420 9.29 11.43 9.77
C VAL A 420 9.16 12.06 11.14
N TRP A 421 9.99 13.06 11.47
CA TRP A 421 10.03 13.68 12.79
C TRP A 421 8.74 14.44 13.20
N PRO A 422 7.97 15.11 12.31
CA PRO A 422 6.75 15.79 12.72
C PRO A 422 5.64 14.79 13.10
N ALA A 423 4.96 15.05 14.21
CA ALA A 423 3.80 14.28 14.67
C ALA A 423 2.65 14.31 13.65
N SER A 424 2.47 15.45 12.98
CA SER A 424 1.45 15.68 11.94
C SER A 424 1.59 14.78 10.70
N MET A 425 2.74 14.13 10.51
CA MET A 425 2.94 13.13 9.47
C MET A 425 2.61 11.74 10.05
N ILE A 426 1.35 11.34 9.94
CA ILE A 426 0.77 10.16 10.63
C ILE A 426 1.17 8.84 9.95
N TRP A 427 1.24 8.80 8.61
CA TRP A 427 1.42 7.57 7.82
C TRP A 427 0.42 6.46 8.21
N PRO A 428 -0.90 6.62 7.95
CA PRO A 428 -1.93 5.71 8.46
C PRO A 428 -1.70 4.22 8.15
N GLN A 429 -1.05 3.90 7.03
CA GLN A 429 -0.69 2.53 6.62
C GLN A 429 0.28 1.87 7.62
N ASN A 430 1.17 2.65 8.24
CA ASN A 430 2.10 2.15 9.26
C ASN A 430 1.39 1.80 10.57
N LEU A 431 0.22 2.38 10.83
CA LEU A 431 -0.58 2.08 12.01
C LEU A 431 -1.14 0.65 11.95
N VAL A 432 -1.39 0.11 10.76
CA VAL A 432 -1.77 -1.31 10.58
C VAL A 432 -0.63 -2.23 11.01
N PHE A 433 0.58 -1.99 10.49
CA PHE A 433 1.77 -2.77 10.85
C PHE A 433 2.07 -2.67 12.36
N ALA A 434 2.05 -1.45 12.92
CA ALA A 434 2.28 -1.20 14.36
C ALA A 434 1.21 -1.86 15.25
N THR A 435 -0.08 -1.70 14.93
CA THR A 435 -1.18 -2.32 15.70
C THR A 435 -1.08 -3.84 15.68
N LEU A 436 -0.76 -4.44 14.53
CA LEU A 436 -0.58 -5.89 14.43
C LEU A 436 0.70 -6.36 15.14
N LEU A 437 1.79 -5.58 15.14
CA LEU A 437 3.03 -5.91 15.88
C LEU A 437 2.75 -5.93 17.38
N ASN A 438 2.08 -4.89 17.88
CA ASN A 438 1.63 -4.80 19.27
C ASN A 438 0.65 -5.93 19.61
N THR A 439 -0.33 -6.23 18.74
CA THR A 439 -1.31 -7.32 18.95
C THR A 439 -0.67 -8.71 19.02
N LEU A 440 0.42 -8.95 18.30
CA LEU A 440 1.13 -10.24 18.32
C LEU A 440 2.06 -10.37 19.55
N HIS A 441 2.61 -9.26 20.06
CA HIS A 441 3.57 -9.27 21.17
C HIS A 441 3.01 -8.84 22.53
N ALA A 442 1.79 -8.30 22.58
CA ALA A 442 1.09 -8.02 23.83
C ALA A 442 0.81 -9.32 24.60
N GLU A 443 1.03 -9.26 25.91
CA GLU A 443 0.41 -10.20 26.85
C GLU A 443 -1.10 -9.94 26.87
N ALA A 444 -1.90 -10.91 27.32
CA ALA A 444 -3.34 -10.85 27.12
C ALA A 444 -3.97 -9.69 27.92
N ASP A 445 -4.56 -8.70 27.22
CA ASP A 445 -5.43 -7.68 27.82
C ASP A 445 -6.70 -8.34 28.39
N GLU A 446 -6.64 -8.91 29.60
CA GLU A 446 -7.78 -9.61 30.23
C GLU A 446 -8.87 -8.66 30.76
N ASP A 447 -8.55 -7.37 30.96
CA ASP A 447 -9.43 -6.38 31.59
C ASP A 447 -10.44 -5.68 30.64
N GLU A 448 -10.33 -5.85 29.32
CA GLU A 448 -11.19 -5.14 28.35
C GLU A 448 -12.34 -6.00 27.79
N LYS A 449 -13.58 -5.53 27.91
CA LYS A 449 -14.78 -6.19 27.36
C LYS A 449 -14.66 -6.50 25.87
N GLY A 450 -14.74 -7.78 25.52
CA GLY A 450 -14.76 -8.31 24.15
C GLY A 450 -13.72 -9.40 23.90
N PRO A 451 -13.56 -9.90 22.67
CA PRO A 451 -12.44 -10.78 22.33
C PRO A 451 -11.11 -10.02 22.43
N SER A 452 -10.03 -10.70 22.81
CA SER A 452 -8.70 -10.09 22.73
C SER A 452 -8.35 -9.72 21.28
N ARG A 453 -7.52 -8.68 21.11
CA ARG A 453 -7.02 -8.21 19.81
C ARG A 453 -6.52 -9.36 18.93
N PHE A 454 -5.79 -10.30 19.53
CA PHE A 454 -5.27 -11.52 18.90
C PHE A 454 -6.38 -12.49 18.45
N ARG A 455 -7.36 -12.83 19.31
CA ARG A 455 -8.47 -13.71 18.94
C ARG A 455 -9.32 -13.11 17.82
N PHE A 456 -9.59 -11.80 17.89
CA PHE A 456 -10.33 -11.07 16.86
C PHE A 456 -9.62 -11.12 15.50
N PHE A 457 -8.30 -10.93 15.46
CA PHE A 457 -7.51 -11.08 14.23
C PHE A 457 -7.73 -12.45 13.56
N PHE A 458 -7.64 -13.55 14.31
CA PHE A 458 -7.80 -14.90 13.74
C PHE A 458 -9.23 -15.19 13.28
N TYR A 459 -10.25 -14.67 13.96
CA TYR A 459 -11.65 -14.79 13.49
C TYR A 459 -11.86 -14.06 12.16
N VAL A 460 -11.35 -12.83 12.03
CA VAL A 460 -11.41 -12.07 10.78
C VAL A 460 -10.62 -12.75 9.68
N PHE A 461 -9.38 -13.20 9.97
CA PHE A 461 -8.52 -13.89 9.02
C PHE A 461 -9.18 -15.15 8.46
N ALA A 462 -9.73 -16.00 9.32
CA ALA A 462 -10.44 -17.22 8.91
C ALA A 462 -11.73 -16.90 8.13
N GLY A 463 -12.48 -15.89 8.55
CA GLY A 463 -13.67 -15.42 7.85
C GLY A 463 -13.38 -14.87 6.46
N ALA A 464 -12.34 -14.04 6.31
CA ALA A 464 -11.89 -13.48 5.04
C ALA A 464 -11.33 -14.57 4.11
N PHE A 465 -10.57 -15.53 4.66
CA PHE A 465 -10.09 -16.69 3.92
C PHE A 465 -11.26 -17.53 3.38
N ALA A 466 -12.23 -17.88 4.24
CA ALA A 466 -13.40 -18.65 3.84
C ALA A 466 -14.28 -17.89 2.82
N TRP A 467 -14.52 -16.59 3.05
CA TRP A 467 -15.31 -15.76 2.15
C TRP A 467 -14.68 -15.64 0.77
N PHE A 468 -13.37 -15.43 0.67
CA PHE A 468 -12.72 -15.17 -0.61
C PHE A 468 -12.80 -16.34 -1.61
N TRP A 469 -13.04 -17.58 -1.17
CA TRP A 469 -13.38 -18.69 -2.08
C TRP A 469 -14.61 -18.41 -2.96
N LEU A 470 -15.55 -17.61 -2.46
CA LEU A 470 -16.79 -17.28 -3.16
C LEU A 470 -16.54 -16.33 -4.36
N PRO A 471 -16.16 -15.04 -4.19
CA PRO A 471 -15.85 -14.18 -5.33
C PRO A 471 -14.55 -14.58 -6.06
N GLY A 472 -13.62 -15.23 -5.35
CA GLY A 472 -12.29 -15.57 -5.83
C GLY A 472 -12.15 -16.96 -6.48
N PHE A 473 -13.23 -17.74 -6.64
CA PHE A 473 -13.24 -18.95 -7.50
C PHE A 473 -14.64 -19.46 -7.84
N LEU A 474 -15.51 -19.60 -6.84
CA LEU A 474 -16.80 -20.27 -7.00
C LEU A 474 -17.82 -19.43 -7.78
N PHE A 475 -17.80 -18.11 -7.64
CA PHE A 475 -18.75 -17.16 -8.23
C PHE A 475 -18.05 -15.83 -8.56
N VAL A 476 -17.24 -15.84 -9.62
CA VAL A 476 -16.34 -14.72 -10.01
C VAL A 476 -17.09 -13.44 -10.38
N ALA A 477 -18.33 -13.53 -10.88
CA ALA A 477 -19.14 -12.34 -11.16
C ALA A 477 -19.54 -11.53 -9.91
N LEU A 478 -19.31 -12.04 -8.69
CA LEU A 478 -19.43 -11.24 -7.46
C LEU A 478 -18.27 -10.25 -7.26
N SER A 479 -17.14 -10.46 -7.96
CA SER A 479 -16.00 -9.54 -7.98
C SER A 479 -16.18 -8.46 -9.05
N ALA A 480 -16.50 -8.84 -10.31
CA ALA A 480 -17.03 -7.92 -11.33
C ALA A 480 -18.56 -7.84 -11.29
N PHE A 481 -19.11 -7.24 -10.23
CA PHE A 481 -20.55 -7.19 -9.98
C PHE A 481 -21.29 -6.17 -10.87
N SER A 482 -21.45 -6.50 -12.16
CA SER A 482 -22.07 -5.67 -13.19
C SER A 482 -23.54 -6.02 -13.46
N TRP A 483 -24.35 -6.21 -12.41
CA TRP A 483 -25.74 -6.70 -12.52
C TRP A 483 -26.64 -5.96 -13.53
N VAL A 484 -26.45 -4.65 -13.69
CA VAL A 484 -27.18 -3.83 -14.68
C VAL A 484 -26.85 -4.29 -16.12
N CYS A 485 -25.60 -4.66 -16.38
CA CYS A 485 -25.17 -5.21 -17.66
C CYS A 485 -25.71 -6.64 -17.88
N TRP A 486 -26.00 -7.40 -16.84
CA TRP A 486 -26.62 -8.73 -16.97
C TRP A 486 -28.10 -8.65 -17.36
N ILE A 487 -28.79 -7.56 -17.01
CA ILE A 487 -30.18 -7.27 -17.43
C ILE A 487 -30.21 -6.84 -18.91
N ALA A 488 -29.24 -6.05 -19.35
CA ALA A 488 -29.17 -5.52 -20.72
C ALA A 488 -27.80 -5.81 -21.40
N PRO A 489 -27.43 -7.09 -21.60
CA PRO A 489 -26.08 -7.48 -22.04
C PRO A 489 -25.70 -6.94 -23.41
N ASN A 490 -26.69 -6.75 -24.30
CA ASN A 490 -26.52 -6.30 -25.68
C ASN A 490 -26.71 -4.77 -25.86
N ASN A 491 -26.87 -3.99 -24.80
CA ASN A 491 -27.02 -2.54 -24.89
C ASN A 491 -25.67 -1.84 -24.68
N VAL A 492 -25.08 -1.32 -25.77
CA VAL A 492 -23.76 -0.66 -25.79
C VAL A 492 -23.64 0.43 -24.72
N ILE A 493 -24.62 1.33 -24.60
CA ILE A 493 -24.56 2.47 -23.65
C ILE A 493 -24.59 1.98 -22.21
N VAL A 494 -25.47 1.02 -21.89
CA VAL A 494 -25.56 0.45 -20.53
C VAL A 494 -24.25 -0.24 -20.14
N ASN A 495 -23.66 -0.98 -21.07
CA ASN A 495 -22.38 -1.67 -20.85
C ASN A 495 -21.21 -0.68 -20.72
N GLN A 496 -21.17 0.41 -21.49
CA GLN A 496 -20.13 1.42 -21.37
C GLN A 496 -20.21 2.23 -20.05
N LEU A 497 -21.41 2.41 -19.49
CA LEU A 497 -21.60 3.16 -18.24
C LEU A 497 -21.46 2.27 -16.98
N PHE A 498 -22.12 1.12 -16.95
CA PHE A 498 -22.18 0.22 -15.78
C PHE A 498 -21.24 -0.98 -15.85
N GLY A 499 -20.57 -1.19 -16.98
CA GLY A 499 -19.58 -2.25 -17.17
C GLY A 499 -18.35 -2.06 -16.29
N VAL A 500 -17.72 -3.17 -15.93
CA VAL A 500 -16.56 -3.21 -15.03
C VAL A 500 -15.26 -3.45 -15.80
N SER A 501 -15.28 -4.14 -16.95
CA SER A 501 -14.06 -4.51 -17.69
C SER A 501 -13.56 -3.41 -18.63
N SER A 502 -14.46 -2.82 -19.42
CA SER A 502 -14.19 -1.72 -20.35
C SER A 502 -15.12 -0.51 -20.16
N GLY A 503 -16.17 -0.66 -19.34
CA GLY A 503 -17.05 0.42 -18.93
C GLY A 503 -16.47 1.32 -17.82
N LEU A 504 -17.31 2.24 -17.34
CA LEU A 504 -16.97 3.22 -16.29
C LEU A 504 -17.29 2.77 -14.86
N GLY A 505 -17.83 1.57 -14.68
CA GLY A 505 -18.10 0.98 -13.37
C GLY A 505 -19.05 1.80 -12.49
N MET A 506 -20.13 2.38 -13.03
CA MET A 506 -21.15 3.12 -12.26
C MET A 506 -21.99 2.26 -11.28
N GLY A 507 -21.50 1.08 -10.90
CA GLY A 507 -22.06 0.24 -9.83
C GLY A 507 -21.68 0.75 -8.44
N LEU A 508 -22.41 0.30 -7.40
CA LEU A 508 -22.25 0.78 -6.03
C LEU A 508 -21.35 -0.08 -5.14
N PHE A 509 -21.24 -1.39 -5.39
CA PHE A 509 -20.50 -2.32 -4.56
C PHE A 509 -20.01 -3.55 -5.33
N THR A 510 -18.91 -4.13 -4.85
CA THR A 510 -18.42 -5.47 -5.15
C THR A 510 -18.35 -6.28 -3.83
N PHE A 511 -18.36 -7.61 -3.92
CA PHE A 511 -18.25 -8.50 -2.75
C PHE A 511 -16.82 -9.01 -2.52
N ASP A 512 -15.86 -8.57 -3.34
CA ASP A 512 -14.47 -8.98 -3.28
C ASP A 512 -13.62 -7.95 -2.51
N TRP A 513 -13.01 -8.37 -1.40
CA TRP A 513 -12.13 -7.53 -0.61
C TRP A 513 -10.91 -7.02 -1.40
N SER A 514 -10.38 -7.80 -2.35
CA SER A 514 -9.27 -7.36 -3.20
C SER A 514 -9.65 -6.24 -4.17
N GLN A 515 -10.93 -6.17 -4.57
CA GLN A 515 -11.45 -5.08 -5.38
C GLN A 515 -11.79 -3.84 -4.53
N ILE A 516 -12.27 -4.05 -3.29
CA ILE A 516 -12.53 -2.97 -2.32
C ILE A 516 -11.21 -2.30 -1.89
N ALA A 517 -10.19 -3.07 -1.55
CA ALA A 517 -8.89 -2.59 -1.09
C ALA A 517 -7.91 -2.23 -2.23
N PHE A 518 -8.38 -2.20 -3.49
CA PHE A 518 -7.54 -1.95 -4.66
C PHE A 518 -6.82 -0.59 -4.62
N LEU A 519 -7.48 0.43 -4.06
CA LEU A 519 -6.94 1.79 -3.88
C LEU A 519 -6.16 1.96 -2.57
N GLY A 520 -5.91 0.87 -1.85
CA GLY A 520 -5.56 0.85 -0.43
C GLY A 520 -6.75 0.46 0.43
N SER A 521 -6.52 0.05 1.68
CA SER A 521 -7.60 -0.36 2.58
C SER A 521 -8.45 0.85 3.00
N PRO A 522 -9.78 0.85 2.73
CA PRO A 522 -10.67 1.94 3.14
C PRO A 522 -10.86 2.04 4.66
N LEU A 523 -10.44 1.02 5.43
CA LEU A 523 -10.37 1.09 6.89
C LEU A 523 -9.18 1.92 7.39
N VAL A 524 -8.26 2.32 6.51
CA VAL A 524 -7.03 3.06 6.86
C VAL A 524 -7.05 4.49 6.35
N ILE A 525 -7.69 4.73 5.19
CA ILE A 525 -7.77 6.04 4.54
C ILE A 525 -8.69 6.97 5.36
N PRO A 526 -8.26 8.19 5.74
CA PRO A 526 -9.13 9.14 6.42
C PRO A 526 -10.35 9.52 5.56
N TRP A 527 -11.54 9.56 6.17
CA TRP A 527 -12.82 9.83 5.47
C TRP A 527 -12.78 11.04 4.53
N TRP A 528 -12.19 12.16 4.97
CA TRP A 528 -12.10 13.36 4.14
C TRP A 528 -11.24 13.16 2.89
N ALA A 529 -10.18 12.35 2.95
CA ALA A 529 -9.29 12.08 1.83
C ALA A 529 -10.01 11.21 0.79
N GLU A 530 -10.73 10.18 1.24
CA GLU A 530 -11.55 9.32 0.38
C GLU A 530 -12.64 10.11 -0.35
N VAL A 531 -13.34 11.03 0.35
CA VAL A 531 -14.34 11.91 -0.27
C VAL A 531 -13.73 12.83 -1.34
N ASN A 532 -12.54 13.40 -1.08
CA ASN A 532 -11.83 14.21 -2.08
C ASN A 532 -11.53 13.39 -3.35
N THR A 533 -10.97 12.20 -3.18
CA THR A 533 -10.66 11.26 -4.27
C THR A 533 -11.90 10.87 -5.06
N PHE A 534 -12.99 10.49 -4.39
CA PHE A 534 -14.21 10.07 -5.06
C PHE A 534 -14.90 11.19 -5.83
N VAL A 535 -14.93 12.41 -5.28
CA VAL A 535 -15.50 13.57 -5.98
C VAL A 535 -14.70 13.89 -7.25
N ALA A 536 -13.37 13.84 -7.19
CA ALA A 536 -12.54 14.02 -8.39
C ALA A 536 -12.73 12.90 -9.42
N PHE A 537 -12.78 11.64 -8.97
CA PHE A 537 -13.09 10.48 -9.79
C PHE A 537 -14.46 10.62 -10.49
N ALA A 538 -15.52 10.94 -9.75
CA ALA A 538 -16.87 11.05 -10.30
C ALA A 538 -16.98 12.21 -11.30
N ILE A 539 -16.37 13.37 -11.01
CA ILE A 539 -16.34 14.50 -11.95
C ILE A 539 -15.59 14.10 -13.24
N ALA A 540 -14.42 13.47 -13.14
CA ALA A 540 -13.60 13.16 -14.32
C ALA A 540 -14.15 11.99 -15.16
N TYR A 541 -14.54 10.88 -14.52
CA TYR A 541 -14.90 9.65 -15.21
C TYR A 541 -16.40 9.40 -15.32
N TRP A 542 -17.23 9.86 -14.38
CA TRP A 542 -18.69 9.69 -14.48
C TRP A 542 -19.40 10.88 -15.13
N VAL A 543 -18.77 12.05 -15.19
CA VAL A 543 -19.34 13.25 -15.85
C VAL A 543 -18.55 13.64 -17.10
N ILE A 544 -17.28 14.04 -16.96
CA ILE A 544 -16.49 14.60 -18.07
C ILE A 544 -16.24 13.56 -19.18
N SER A 545 -15.81 12.35 -18.83
CA SER A 545 -15.49 11.29 -19.82
C SER A 545 -16.69 10.91 -20.71
N PRO A 546 -17.91 10.59 -20.18
CA PRO A 546 -19.11 10.38 -20.99
C PRO A 546 -19.46 11.56 -21.90
N ILE A 547 -19.40 12.79 -21.38
CA ILE A 547 -19.75 13.98 -22.15
C ILE A 547 -18.81 14.13 -23.36
N MET A 548 -17.50 13.91 -23.17
CA MET A 548 -16.54 13.98 -24.26
C MET A 548 -16.68 12.81 -25.25
N TYR A 549 -16.89 11.59 -24.74
CA TYR A 549 -17.03 10.38 -25.56
C TYR A 549 -18.25 10.41 -26.47
N TYR A 550 -19.45 10.67 -25.92
CA TYR A 550 -20.68 10.69 -26.72
C TYR A 550 -20.79 11.93 -27.62
N LYS A 551 -20.08 13.03 -27.30
CA LYS A 551 -19.85 14.15 -28.25
C LYS A 551 -18.77 13.85 -29.30
N ASN A 552 -18.13 12.68 -29.24
CA ASN A 552 -17.06 12.25 -30.15
C ASN A 552 -15.86 13.22 -30.20
N VAL A 553 -15.48 13.78 -29.06
CA VAL A 553 -14.27 14.59 -28.93
C VAL A 553 -13.06 13.71 -29.27
N TRP A 554 -12.14 14.24 -30.10
CA TRP A 554 -10.97 13.54 -30.65
C TRP A 554 -11.26 12.20 -31.34
N ASN A 555 -12.47 12.02 -31.87
CA ASN A 555 -12.94 10.77 -32.47
C ASN A 555 -12.89 9.55 -31.54
N THR A 556 -12.96 9.75 -30.22
CA THR A 556 -12.87 8.67 -29.24
C THR A 556 -14.06 7.68 -29.29
N ALA A 557 -15.22 8.07 -29.84
CA ALA A 557 -16.39 7.17 -29.89
C ALA A 557 -16.20 5.94 -30.80
N TYR A 558 -15.19 5.96 -31.66
CA TYR A 558 -14.78 4.83 -32.49
C TYR A 558 -13.88 3.82 -31.75
N LEU A 559 -13.46 4.14 -30.53
CA LEU A 559 -12.62 3.32 -29.66
C LEU A 559 -13.43 2.76 -28.47
N PRO A 560 -12.93 1.71 -27.78
CA PRO A 560 -13.50 1.25 -26.51
C PRO A 560 -13.51 2.37 -25.47
N MET A 561 -14.51 2.37 -24.57
CA MET A 561 -14.69 3.42 -23.57
C MET A 561 -13.50 3.49 -22.59
N SER A 562 -13.09 2.34 -22.03
CA SER A 562 -11.94 2.21 -21.15
C SER A 562 -11.00 1.08 -21.57
N THR A 563 -9.73 1.41 -21.78
CA THR A 563 -8.63 0.46 -22.02
C THR A 563 -7.27 1.17 -21.93
N ASN A 564 -6.22 0.41 -21.60
CA ASN A 564 -4.83 0.87 -21.53
C ASN A 564 -4.06 0.69 -22.85
N MET A 565 -4.75 0.34 -23.94
CA MET A 565 -4.16 0.18 -25.27
C MET A 565 -4.28 1.47 -26.09
N VAL A 566 -3.34 1.62 -27.03
CA VAL A 566 -3.30 2.72 -28.01
C VAL A 566 -3.67 2.20 -29.39
N PHE A 567 -4.35 3.01 -30.18
CA PHE A 567 -5.00 2.58 -31.42
C PHE A 567 -4.52 3.36 -32.65
N ASP A 568 -4.69 2.77 -33.83
CA ASP A 568 -4.55 3.43 -35.12
C ASP A 568 -5.89 4.01 -35.63
N ARG A 569 -5.82 4.69 -36.79
CA ARG A 569 -6.96 5.31 -37.50
C ARG A 569 -8.07 4.33 -37.89
N PHE A 570 -7.80 3.03 -37.87
CA PHE A 570 -8.75 1.96 -38.22
C PHE A 570 -9.41 1.33 -36.99
N GLY A 571 -9.00 1.74 -35.77
CA GLY A 571 -9.51 1.18 -34.52
C GLY A 571 -8.83 -0.14 -34.14
N ALA A 572 -7.72 -0.50 -34.78
CA ALA A 572 -6.90 -1.64 -34.39
C ALA A 572 -5.81 -1.21 -33.38
N PRO A 573 -5.29 -2.13 -32.54
CA PRO A 573 -4.14 -1.84 -31.68
C PRO A 573 -2.93 -1.40 -32.51
N TYR A 574 -2.29 -0.30 -32.11
CA TYR A 574 -1.27 0.40 -32.90
C TYR A 574 -0.04 -0.48 -33.22
N ASN A 575 0.28 -0.66 -34.51
CA ASN A 575 1.43 -1.47 -34.93
C ASN A 575 2.74 -0.67 -34.87
N THR A 576 3.44 -0.81 -33.76
CA THR A 576 4.71 -0.14 -33.46
C THR A 576 5.85 -0.58 -34.37
N SER A 577 5.84 -1.84 -34.80
CA SER A 577 6.90 -2.43 -35.61
C SER A 577 6.96 -1.89 -37.05
N ALA A 578 5.91 -1.18 -37.49
CA ALA A 578 5.85 -0.46 -38.76
C ALA A 578 6.56 0.90 -38.74
N VAL A 579 6.65 1.55 -37.57
CA VAL A 579 7.13 2.95 -37.43
C VAL A 579 8.46 3.10 -36.66
N VAL A 580 9.00 2.00 -36.13
CA VAL A 580 10.32 1.97 -35.47
C VAL A 580 11.39 1.50 -36.47
N ASP A 581 12.41 2.32 -36.71
CA ASP A 581 13.67 1.83 -37.26
C ASP A 581 14.39 0.98 -36.21
N ARG A 582 14.59 -0.30 -36.54
CA ARG A 582 15.23 -1.30 -35.67
C ARG A 582 16.75 -1.14 -35.57
N VAL A 583 17.38 -0.39 -36.47
CA VAL A 583 18.83 -0.16 -36.45
C VAL A 583 19.17 1.06 -35.59
N GLY A 584 18.56 2.21 -35.87
CA GLY A 584 18.77 3.46 -35.14
C GLY A 584 17.97 3.58 -33.85
N MET A 585 17.02 2.66 -33.57
CA MET A 585 16.08 2.73 -32.44
C MET A 585 15.30 4.05 -32.39
N LYS A 586 14.90 4.54 -33.57
CA LYS A 586 14.27 5.85 -33.79
C LYS A 586 12.94 5.73 -34.52
N LEU A 587 12.15 6.80 -34.48
CA LEU A 587 10.96 6.94 -35.31
C LEU A 587 11.35 7.04 -36.79
N ASN A 588 10.73 6.21 -37.63
CA ASN A 588 10.76 6.37 -39.08
C ASN A 588 9.60 7.28 -39.51
N GLU A 589 9.91 8.53 -39.86
CA GLU A 589 8.91 9.56 -40.12
C GLU A 589 8.06 9.28 -41.36
N THR A 590 8.64 8.73 -42.44
CA THR A 590 7.88 8.43 -43.67
C THR A 590 6.88 7.30 -43.44
N ALA A 591 7.33 6.21 -42.82
CA ALA A 591 6.45 5.10 -42.45
C ALA A 591 5.36 5.52 -41.44
N TYR A 592 5.65 6.48 -40.56
CA TYR A 592 4.67 7.06 -39.65
C TYR A 592 3.59 7.85 -40.39
N GLN A 593 3.97 8.69 -41.36
CA GLN A 593 3.04 9.46 -42.21
C GLN A 593 2.20 8.57 -43.14
N GLU A 594 2.76 7.46 -43.64
CA GLU A 594 2.03 6.51 -44.49
C GLU A 594 1.06 5.62 -43.69
N TYR A 595 1.37 5.30 -42.43
CA TYR A 595 0.56 4.42 -41.59
C TYR A 595 -0.60 5.14 -40.88
N SER A 596 -0.32 5.81 -39.76
CA SER A 596 -1.35 6.38 -38.88
C SER A 596 -0.74 7.23 -37.75
N PRO A 597 -1.40 8.35 -37.36
CA PRO A 597 -1.17 8.94 -36.05
C PRO A 597 -1.78 8.03 -34.98
N LEU A 598 -1.40 8.24 -33.72
CA LEU A 598 -1.84 7.42 -32.59
C LEU A 598 -3.06 8.04 -31.92
N TYR A 599 -4.09 7.21 -31.68
CA TYR A 599 -5.33 7.60 -31.00
C TYR A 599 -5.42 6.97 -29.60
N LEU A 600 -5.89 7.80 -28.65
CA LEU A 600 -6.06 7.46 -27.24
C LEU A 600 -7.56 7.26 -26.91
N PRO A 601 -7.93 6.20 -26.15
CA PRO A 601 -9.26 6.06 -25.53
C PRO A 601 -9.58 7.23 -24.60
N ILE A 602 -10.87 7.50 -24.36
CA ILE A 602 -11.29 8.70 -23.63
C ILE A 602 -10.88 8.71 -22.16
N THR A 603 -10.95 7.57 -21.48
CA THR A 603 -10.51 7.46 -20.07
C THR A 603 -9.00 7.66 -19.98
N TYR A 604 -8.22 7.12 -20.92
CA TYR A 604 -6.77 7.27 -20.95
C TYR A 604 -6.34 8.71 -21.25
N ALA A 605 -7.03 9.41 -22.15
CA ALA A 605 -6.85 10.85 -22.36
C ALA A 605 -7.22 11.68 -21.11
N THR A 606 -8.27 11.28 -20.38
CA THR A 606 -8.68 11.93 -19.13
C THR A 606 -7.63 11.74 -18.01
N VAL A 607 -7.03 10.55 -17.88
CA VAL A 607 -5.89 10.28 -16.98
C VAL A 607 -4.74 11.22 -17.25
N TYR A 608 -4.40 11.41 -18.53
CA TYR A 608 -3.29 12.29 -18.92
C TYR A 608 -3.58 13.72 -18.46
N GLY A 609 -4.81 14.22 -18.67
CA GLY A 609 -5.29 15.48 -18.11
C GLY A 609 -5.11 15.58 -16.59
N ILE A 610 -5.70 14.64 -15.82
CA ILE A 610 -5.62 14.62 -14.34
C ILE A 610 -4.16 14.60 -13.87
N SER A 611 -3.30 13.82 -14.53
CA SER A 611 -1.88 13.68 -14.16
C SER A 611 -1.10 14.98 -14.39
N PHE A 612 -1.40 15.72 -15.46
CA PHE A 612 -0.84 17.05 -15.67
C PHE A 612 -1.40 18.08 -14.68
N MET A 613 -2.68 17.99 -14.29
CA MET A 613 -3.20 18.80 -13.18
C MET A 613 -2.41 18.54 -11.90
N LEU A 614 -2.23 17.25 -11.55
CA LEU A 614 -1.56 16.79 -10.34
C LEU A 614 -0.13 17.30 -10.24
N ALA A 615 0.63 17.23 -11.33
CA ALA A 615 2.03 17.65 -11.42
C ALA A 615 2.25 19.10 -10.98
N THR A 616 1.39 20.03 -11.39
CA THR A 616 1.44 21.43 -10.91
C THR A 616 0.71 21.65 -9.60
N SER A 617 -0.43 20.97 -9.40
CA SER A 617 -1.29 21.14 -8.22
C SER A 617 -0.52 20.85 -6.94
N ILE A 618 0.30 19.79 -6.94
CA ILE A 618 1.06 19.42 -5.75
C ILE A 618 2.14 20.45 -5.38
N ILE A 619 2.88 20.99 -6.36
CA ILE A 619 3.90 22.02 -6.12
C ILE A 619 3.25 23.28 -5.56
N VAL A 620 2.16 23.76 -6.19
CA VAL A 620 1.47 24.99 -5.76
C VAL A 620 0.81 24.80 -4.39
N HIS A 621 0.16 23.66 -4.15
CA HIS A 621 -0.45 23.34 -2.87
C HIS A 621 0.60 23.31 -1.74
N THR A 622 1.70 22.56 -1.91
CA THR A 622 2.78 22.49 -0.92
C THR A 622 3.40 23.87 -0.68
N ALA A 623 3.63 24.68 -1.73
CA ALA A 623 4.17 26.03 -1.58
C ALA A 623 3.24 26.97 -0.78
N LEU A 624 1.92 26.89 -1.01
CA LEU A 624 0.92 27.76 -0.38
C LEU A 624 0.56 27.36 1.05
N TYR A 625 0.42 26.06 1.32
CA TYR A 625 0.01 25.54 2.63
C TYR A 625 1.23 25.28 3.54
N HIS A 626 2.27 24.60 3.05
CA HIS A 626 3.42 24.15 3.85
C HIS A 626 4.72 24.96 3.60
N GLY A 627 4.78 25.82 2.59
CA GLY A 627 6.02 26.52 2.19
C GLY A 627 6.67 27.33 3.32
N LYS A 628 5.88 27.93 4.21
CA LYS A 628 6.39 28.63 5.41
C LYS A 628 7.05 27.66 6.39
N GLU A 629 6.43 26.52 6.66
CA GLU A 629 6.93 25.47 7.58
C GLU A 629 8.21 24.85 7.03
N ILE A 630 8.24 24.52 5.73
CA ILE A 630 9.41 24.00 5.03
C ILE A 630 10.57 24.99 5.13
N PHE A 631 10.34 26.27 4.79
CA PHE A 631 11.39 27.30 4.87
C PHE A 631 11.91 27.51 6.30
N GLN A 632 11.01 27.48 7.29
CA GLN A 632 11.41 27.54 8.70
C GLN A 632 12.24 26.33 9.11
N ARG A 633 11.83 25.09 8.79
CA ARG A 633 12.58 23.85 9.10
C ARG A 633 13.92 23.76 8.38
N VAL A 634 14.06 24.37 7.19
CA VAL A 634 15.36 24.53 6.51
C VAL A 634 16.27 25.52 7.25
N ARG A 635 15.73 26.61 7.81
CA ARG A 635 16.49 27.70 8.45
C ARG A 635 16.73 27.53 9.96
N ARG A 636 15.83 26.84 10.68
CA ARG A 636 15.85 26.59 12.12
C ARG A 636 15.36 25.16 12.37
N ALA A 637 16.22 24.32 12.93
CA ALA A 637 16.00 22.88 12.98
C ALA A 637 14.92 22.40 13.99
N ARG A 638 14.31 23.28 14.79
CA ARG A 638 13.57 22.87 16.00
C ARG A 638 12.47 23.87 16.45
N ASN A 639 11.50 24.15 15.58
CA ASN A 639 10.41 25.11 15.85
C ASN A 639 9.07 24.46 16.30
N GLU A 640 9.00 23.13 16.44
CA GLU A 640 7.76 22.39 16.76
C GLU A 640 7.97 21.58 18.05
N LYS A 641 6.92 21.43 18.87
CA LYS A 641 6.96 20.70 20.15
C LYS A 641 7.13 19.20 19.85
N ASP A 642 8.26 18.59 20.25
CA ASP A 642 8.48 17.15 20.11
C ASP A 642 7.33 16.36 20.76
N ASP A 643 6.75 15.41 20.02
CA ASP A 643 5.79 14.43 20.53
C ASP A 643 6.48 13.37 21.40
N VAL A 644 5.70 12.54 22.08
CA VAL A 644 6.23 11.45 22.92
C VAL A 644 7.17 10.54 22.14
N HIS A 645 6.83 10.18 20.89
CA HIS A 645 7.66 9.26 20.11
C HIS A 645 9.01 9.87 19.70
N MET A 646 9.06 11.17 19.33
CA MET A 646 10.32 11.86 19.09
C MET A 646 11.14 12.01 20.38
N ARG A 647 10.51 12.24 21.54
CA ARG A 647 11.21 12.28 22.84
C ARG A 647 11.88 10.95 23.16
N LEU A 648 11.16 9.83 23.04
CA LEU A 648 11.72 8.49 23.22
C LEU A 648 12.86 8.22 22.21
N MET A 649 12.67 8.61 20.95
CA MET A 649 13.65 8.39 19.90
C MET A 649 14.97 9.16 20.10
N ARG A 650 15.01 10.22 20.93
CA ARG A 650 16.24 10.91 21.32
C ARG A 650 17.23 10.02 22.09
N ASN A 651 16.77 8.92 22.69
CA ASN A 651 17.64 7.95 23.37
C ASN A 651 18.53 7.18 22.37
N TYR A 652 18.14 7.10 21.09
CA TYR A 652 18.90 6.39 20.08
C TYR A 652 19.86 7.30 19.32
N ARG A 653 21.02 6.75 18.97
CA ARG A 653 21.98 7.44 18.11
C ARG A 653 21.46 7.52 16.69
N GLU A 654 21.06 8.74 16.31
CA GLU A 654 20.65 9.07 14.96
C GLU A 654 21.71 8.72 13.89
N VAL A 655 21.23 8.52 12.65
CA VAL A 655 22.07 8.43 11.45
C VAL A 655 22.48 9.86 11.05
N PRO A 656 23.78 10.15 10.80
CA PRO A 656 24.17 11.46 10.28
C PRO A 656 23.68 11.67 8.84
N ASP A 657 23.20 12.87 8.51
CA ASP A 657 22.71 13.20 7.14
C ASP A 657 23.77 12.92 6.05
N TRP A 658 25.06 13.00 6.39
CA TRP A 658 26.15 12.70 5.45
C TRP A 658 26.20 11.23 5.01
N TRP A 659 25.65 10.27 5.78
CA TRP A 659 25.56 8.87 5.36
C TRP A 659 24.65 8.74 4.14
N TYR A 660 23.46 9.36 4.21
CA TYR A 660 22.51 9.40 3.11
C TYR A 660 23.03 10.22 1.92
N LEU A 661 23.70 11.34 2.17
CA LEU A 661 24.33 12.14 1.11
C LEU A 661 25.45 11.35 0.39
N ALA A 662 26.31 10.65 1.12
CA ALA A 662 27.35 9.81 0.53
C ALA A 662 26.74 8.67 -0.29
N PHE A 663 25.68 8.03 0.23
CA PHE A 663 24.94 6.98 -0.49
C PHE A 663 24.31 7.52 -1.79
N LEU A 664 23.70 8.70 -1.74
CA LEU A 664 23.15 9.38 -2.91
C LEU A 664 24.23 9.71 -3.95
N VAL A 665 25.36 10.29 -3.54
CA VAL A 665 26.49 10.62 -4.44
C VAL A 665 27.05 9.37 -5.12
N ILE A 666 27.24 8.27 -4.37
CA ILE A 666 27.69 6.99 -4.93
C ILE A 666 26.66 6.45 -5.93
N ALA A 667 25.37 6.50 -5.60
CA ALA A 667 24.30 6.03 -6.49
C ALA A 667 24.21 6.85 -7.80
N VAL A 668 24.35 8.18 -7.72
CA VAL A 668 24.42 9.07 -8.89
C VAL A 668 25.67 8.76 -9.73
N ALA A 669 26.84 8.58 -9.12
CA ALA A 669 28.07 8.24 -9.84
C ALA A 669 27.95 6.89 -10.58
N LEU A 670 27.45 5.85 -9.90
CA LEU A 670 27.17 4.55 -10.51
C LEU A 670 26.10 4.64 -11.61
N THR A 671 25.13 5.55 -11.50
CA THR A 671 24.12 5.80 -12.53
C THR A 671 24.75 6.40 -13.78
N ILE A 672 25.62 7.40 -13.62
CA ILE A 672 26.38 8.01 -14.72
C ILE A 672 27.25 6.96 -15.42
N VAL A 673 27.91 6.07 -14.66
CA VAL A 673 28.65 4.91 -15.22
C VAL A 673 27.70 3.97 -15.99
N THR A 674 26.52 3.66 -15.43
CA THR A 674 25.53 2.78 -16.09
C THR A 674 25.05 3.34 -17.43
N VAL A 675 24.87 4.67 -17.53
CA VAL A 675 24.42 5.33 -18.76
C VAL A 675 25.58 5.55 -19.75
N ALA A 676 26.80 5.77 -19.27
CA ALA A 676 27.98 6.03 -20.11
C ALA A 676 28.66 4.76 -20.66
N CYS A 677 28.59 3.64 -19.95
CA CYS A 677 29.26 2.39 -20.36
C CYS A 677 28.42 1.47 -21.26
N TRP A 678 27.12 1.76 -21.46
CA TRP A 678 26.22 0.95 -22.26
C TRP A 678 25.34 1.81 -23.17
N ASP A 679 25.01 1.27 -24.36
CA ASP A 679 24.18 1.91 -25.38
C ASP A 679 22.70 2.01 -24.96
N THR A 680 22.44 2.94 -24.04
CA THR A 680 21.12 3.29 -23.51
C THR A 680 20.43 4.39 -24.33
N TYR A 681 21.14 5.00 -25.28
CA TYR A 681 20.74 6.17 -26.07
C TYR A 681 20.42 7.43 -25.24
N MET A 682 20.60 7.38 -23.91
CA MET A 682 20.33 8.48 -22.99
C MET A 682 21.61 9.32 -22.79
N PRO A 683 21.60 10.64 -23.03
CA PRO A 683 22.78 11.47 -22.82
C PRO A 683 23.02 11.68 -21.32
N VAL A 684 24.28 11.57 -20.87
CA VAL A 684 24.66 11.57 -19.44
C VAL A 684 24.13 12.78 -18.67
N TRP A 685 24.10 13.98 -19.25
CA TRP A 685 23.58 15.18 -18.58
C TRP A 685 22.10 15.03 -18.16
N SER A 686 21.31 14.24 -18.89
CA SER A 686 19.88 14.06 -18.63
C SER A 686 19.59 13.24 -17.38
N VAL A 687 20.56 12.43 -16.91
CA VAL A 687 20.49 11.73 -15.61
C VAL A 687 20.33 12.73 -14.47
N VAL A 688 21.10 13.82 -14.49
CA VAL A 688 21.06 14.85 -13.46
C VAL A 688 19.69 15.54 -13.44
N VAL A 689 19.14 15.81 -14.63
CA VAL A 689 17.80 16.43 -14.77
C VAL A 689 16.71 15.48 -14.26
N ALA A 690 16.75 14.19 -14.61
CA ALA A 690 15.80 13.19 -14.13
C ALA A 690 15.79 13.09 -12.59
N ILE A 691 16.97 12.98 -11.98
CA ILE A 691 17.12 12.91 -10.51
C ILE A 691 16.65 14.20 -9.85
N LEU A 692 16.98 15.37 -10.41
CA LEU A 692 16.56 16.67 -9.89
C LEU A 692 15.03 16.84 -9.91
N ILE A 693 14.34 16.40 -10.97
CA ILE A 693 12.87 16.38 -11.01
C ILE A 693 12.32 15.49 -9.89
N GLY A 694 12.84 14.26 -9.75
CA GLY A 694 12.41 13.35 -8.69
C GLY A 694 12.59 13.93 -7.28
N LEU A 695 13.71 14.61 -7.01
CA LEU A 695 13.98 15.28 -5.74
C LEU A 695 13.04 16.47 -5.46
N ILE A 696 12.68 17.26 -6.48
CA ILE A 696 11.71 18.37 -6.33
C ILE A 696 10.34 17.84 -5.88
N TYR A 697 9.89 16.72 -6.43
CA TYR A 697 8.58 16.14 -6.12
C TYR A 697 8.54 15.33 -4.81
N LEU A 698 9.68 14.86 -4.31
CA LEU A 698 9.75 13.96 -3.14
C LEU A 698 9.13 14.55 -1.86
N VAL A 699 9.44 15.80 -1.52
CA VAL A 699 8.86 16.45 -0.32
C VAL A 699 7.37 16.78 -0.52
N PRO A 700 6.92 17.44 -1.61
CA PRO A 700 5.50 17.68 -1.87
C PRO A 700 4.64 16.41 -1.87
N ALA A 701 5.09 15.34 -2.54
CA ALA A 701 4.42 14.05 -2.55
C ALA A 701 4.37 13.39 -1.17
N GLY A 702 5.45 13.51 -0.41
CA GLY A 702 5.54 12.97 0.95
C GLY A 702 4.50 13.58 1.89
N PHE A 703 4.27 14.89 1.83
CA PHE A 703 3.25 15.56 2.64
C PHE A 703 1.84 15.00 2.38
N ILE A 704 1.50 14.71 1.12
CA ILE A 704 0.20 14.14 0.78
C ILE A 704 0.14 12.67 1.21
N PHE A 705 1.10 11.86 0.78
CA PHE A 705 1.09 10.42 1.04
C PHE A 705 1.11 10.08 2.54
N ALA A 706 1.86 10.84 3.35
CA ALA A 706 1.93 10.70 4.81
C ALA A 706 0.61 11.03 5.53
N VAL A 707 -0.32 11.72 4.89
CA VAL A 707 -1.56 12.22 5.50
C VAL A 707 -2.80 11.54 4.91
N THR A 708 -2.80 11.23 3.60
CA THR A 708 -3.99 10.75 2.87
C THR A 708 -3.93 9.28 2.46
N THR A 709 -2.82 8.59 2.69
CA THR A 709 -2.56 7.22 2.22
C THR A 709 -2.39 7.04 0.69
N TYR A 710 -2.87 7.96 -0.16
CA TYR A 710 -2.65 7.89 -1.61
C TYR A 710 -1.22 8.30 -2.04
N PRO A 711 -0.45 7.42 -2.71
CA PRO A 711 0.85 7.80 -3.26
C PRO A 711 0.68 8.64 -4.52
N VAL A 712 1.59 9.59 -4.71
CA VAL A 712 1.58 10.52 -5.86
C VAL A 712 2.50 10.00 -6.95
N SER A 713 2.01 9.92 -8.18
CA SER A 713 2.83 9.53 -9.35
C SER A 713 3.12 10.73 -10.25
N ILE A 714 4.36 10.82 -10.73
CA ILE A 714 4.83 11.88 -11.66
C ILE A 714 5.19 11.32 -13.05
N ASN A 715 4.79 10.08 -13.36
CA ASN A 715 5.16 9.35 -14.58
C ASN A 715 5.06 10.23 -15.86
N LEU A 716 3.90 10.84 -16.08
CA LEU A 716 3.57 11.48 -17.36
C LEU A 716 4.21 12.87 -17.53
N ILE A 717 4.38 13.65 -16.46
CA ILE A 717 5.11 14.93 -16.55
C ILE A 717 6.60 14.70 -16.82
N VAL A 718 7.16 13.63 -16.24
CA VAL A 718 8.54 13.20 -16.48
C VAL A 718 8.72 12.72 -17.92
N GLU A 719 7.80 11.90 -18.44
CA GLU A 719 7.79 11.43 -19.84
C GLU A 719 7.61 12.58 -20.85
N LEU A 720 6.74 13.56 -20.54
CA LEU A 720 6.55 14.77 -21.33
C LEU A 720 7.85 15.58 -21.44
N VAL A 721 8.50 15.85 -20.30
CA VAL A 721 9.77 16.60 -20.26
C VAL A 721 10.87 15.82 -21.00
N ALA A 722 10.99 14.52 -20.78
CA ALA A 722 11.94 13.68 -21.49
C ALA A 722 11.71 13.68 -23.00
N GLY A 723 10.44 13.62 -23.45
CA GLY A 723 10.07 13.59 -24.86
C GLY A 723 10.35 14.89 -25.61
N TYR A 724 10.33 16.04 -24.94
CA TYR A 724 10.73 17.32 -25.53
C TYR A 724 12.25 17.51 -25.58
N ILE A 725 13.01 17.08 -24.56
CA ILE A 725 14.46 17.32 -24.51
C ILE A 725 15.25 16.19 -25.21
N ILE A 726 14.68 14.98 -25.31
CA ILE A 726 15.28 13.81 -25.97
C ILE A 726 14.25 13.21 -26.96
N PRO A 727 13.93 13.91 -28.06
CA PRO A 727 12.88 13.49 -28.99
C PRO A 727 13.27 12.27 -29.82
N GLY A 728 12.29 11.40 -30.09
CA GLY A 728 12.42 10.28 -31.04
C GLY A 728 13.19 9.06 -30.54
N LEU A 729 13.57 9.02 -29.25
CA LEU A 729 14.33 7.93 -28.63
C LEU A 729 13.51 7.25 -27.51
N PRO A 730 12.80 6.14 -27.80
CA PRO A 730 11.89 5.50 -26.83
C PRO A 730 12.62 4.99 -25.59
N LEU A 731 13.76 4.31 -25.75
CA LEU A 731 14.52 3.74 -24.64
C LEU A 731 15.09 4.82 -23.71
N ALA A 732 15.64 5.90 -24.27
CA ALA A 732 16.14 7.02 -23.49
C ALA A 732 15.03 7.69 -22.67
N ASN A 733 13.83 7.83 -23.25
CA ASN A 733 12.66 8.40 -22.56
C ASN A 733 12.23 7.54 -21.36
N ILE A 734 12.06 6.21 -21.53
CA ILE A 734 11.68 5.35 -20.40
C ILE A 734 12.79 5.19 -19.36
N LEU A 735 14.07 5.34 -19.74
CA LEU A 735 15.18 5.34 -18.78
C LEU A 735 15.22 6.64 -17.96
N PHE A 736 14.96 7.78 -18.59
CA PHE A 736 14.77 9.06 -17.88
C PHE A 736 13.61 8.97 -16.89
N LYS A 737 12.46 8.41 -17.32
CA LYS A 737 11.33 8.10 -16.43
C LYS A 737 11.73 7.23 -15.27
N LEU A 738 12.46 6.14 -15.54
CA LEU A 738 12.87 5.19 -14.53
C LEU A 738 13.62 5.88 -13.39
N TYR A 739 14.65 6.68 -13.71
CA TYR A 739 15.42 7.35 -12.66
C TYR A 739 14.61 8.40 -11.90
N ALA A 740 13.88 9.28 -12.57
CA ALA A 740 13.11 10.34 -11.92
C ALA A 740 11.99 9.79 -11.01
N VAL A 741 11.24 8.78 -11.48
CA VAL A 741 10.11 8.19 -10.74
C VAL A 741 10.58 7.29 -9.60
N GLN A 742 11.72 6.61 -9.73
CA GLN A 742 12.25 5.79 -8.63
C GLN A 742 12.84 6.62 -7.49
N VAL A 743 13.42 7.80 -7.75
CA VAL A 743 13.77 8.78 -6.70
C VAL A 743 12.55 9.08 -5.83
N LEU A 744 11.40 9.30 -6.47
CA LEU A 744 10.14 9.59 -5.81
C LEU A 744 9.59 8.37 -5.06
N ASN A 745 9.18 7.32 -5.78
CA ASN A 745 8.39 6.23 -5.23
C ASN A 745 9.15 5.45 -4.14
N LEU A 746 10.40 5.08 -4.41
CA LEU A 746 11.22 4.36 -3.42
C LEU A 746 11.64 5.30 -2.29
N GLY A 747 11.92 6.57 -2.58
CA GLY A 747 12.16 7.58 -1.56
C GLY A 747 11.00 7.66 -0.56
N LEU A 748 9.76 7.66 -1.05
CA LEU A 748 8.55 7.64 -0.20
C LEU A 748 8.40 6.34 0.60
N TYR A 749 8.60 5.16 -0.01
CA TYR A 749 8.51 3.89 0.72
C TYR A 749 9.61 3.74 1.79
N PHE A 750 10.84 4.20 1.52
CA PHE A 750 11.89 4.20 2.55
C PHE A 750 11.61 5.22 3.68
N VAL A 751 11.02 6.38 3.37
CA VAL A 751 10.54 7.32 4.40
C VAL A 751 9.40 6.71 5.22
N GLN A 752 8.48 5.98 4.59
CA GLN A 752 7.43 5.24 5.26
C GLN A 752 8.02 4.23 6.27
N ASP A 753 8.99 3.42 5.87
CA ASP A 753 9.71 2.50 6.77
C ASP A 753 10.42 3.23 7.91
N LEU A 754 11.03 4.40 7.65
CA LEU A 754 11.66 5.22 8.69
C LEU A 754 10.64 5.71 9.72
N LYS A 755 9.41 6.04 9.32
CA LYS A 755 8.31 6.34 10.26
C LYS A 755 7.84 5.09 11.01
N LEU A 756 7.77 3.92 10.36
CA LEU A 756 7.46 2.66 11.07
C LEU A 756 8.53 2.34 12.13
N GLY A 757 9.81 2.51 11.80
CA GLY A 757 10.92 2.35 12.74
C GLY A 757 10.85 3.36 13.90
N HIS A 758 10.43 4.60 13.64
CA HIS A 758 10.18 5.62 14.66
C HIS A 758 9.01 5.23 15.60
N TYR A 759 7.90 4.71 15.06
CA TYR A 759 6.77 4.21 15.88
C TYR A 759 7.13 2.98 16.71
N MET A 760 7.94 2.07 16.19
CA MET A 760 8.37 0.86 16.90
C MET A 760 9.67 1.03 17.72
N LYS A 761 10.16 2.28 17.86
CA LYS A 761 11.38 2.66 18.60
C LYS A 761 12.60 1.79 18.24
N ILE A 762 12.78 1.58 16.93
CA ILE A 762 13.94 0.90 16.36
C ILE A 762 15.08 1.91 16.25
N PRO A 763 16.32 1.59 16.71
CA PRO A 763 17.45 2.49 16.57
C PRO A 763 17.67 2.87 15.08
N PRO A 764 17.75 4.17 14.71
CA PRO A 764 17.79 4.58 13.29
C PRO A 764 18.92 3.94 12.47
N ARG A 765 20.07 3.67 13.10
CA ARG A 765 21.22 2.97 12.48
C ARG A 765 20.96 1.48 12.21
N ALA A 766 20.13 0.84 13.03
CA ALA A 766 19.68 -0.53 12.80
C ALA A 766 18.74 -0.57 11.59
N THR A 767 17.74 0.32 11.56
CA THR A 767 16.86 0.50 10.40
C THR A 767 17.67 0.75 9.12
N PHE A 768 18.66 1.65 9.15
CA PHE A 768 19.53 1.91 8.01
C PHE A 768 20.24 0.64 7.49
N SER A 769 20.89 -0.11 8.39
CA SER A 769 21.65 -1.31 8.02
C SER A 769 20.75 -2.41 7.44
N VAL A 770 19.58 -2.60 8.05
CA VAL A 770 18.57 -3.60 7.70
C VAL A 770 17.97 -3.30 6.32
N GLN A 771 17.60 -2.03 6.06
CA GLN A 771 17.07 -1.61 4.77
C GLN A 771 18.09 -1.78 3.66
N VAL A 772 19.31 -1.25 3.83
CA VAL A 772 20.37 -1.33 2.80
C VAL A 772 20.66 -2.79 2.42
N VAL A 773 20.87 -3.67 3.40
CA VAL A 773 21.18 -5.08 3.09
C VAL A 773 20.01 -5.79 2.42
N ALA A 774 18.76 -5.54 2.85
CA ALA A 774 17.57 -6.08 2.18
C ALA A 774 17.52 -5.64 0.71
N THR A 775 17.66 -4.33 0.44
CA THR A 775 17.65 -3.78 -0.93
C THR A 775 18.71 -4.42 -1.84
N PHE A 776 19.95 -4.60 -1.36
CA PHE A 776 21.00 -5.26 -2.13
C PHE A 776 20.63 -6.72 -2.47
N VAL A 777 20.17 -7.50 -1.48
CA VAL A 777 19.79 -8.91 -1.69
C VAL A 777 18.59 -9.04 -2.64
N THR A 778 17.55 -8.25 -2.41
CA THR A 778 16.37 -8.16 -3.28
C THR A 778 16.76 -7.84 -4.73
N ALA A 779 17.64 -6.86 -4.95
CA ALA A 779 18.11 -6.50 -6.30
C ALA A 779 18.76 -7.69 -7.04
N PHE A 780 19.69 -8.41 -6.41
CA PHE A 780 20.33 -9.58 -7.04
C PHE A 780 19.35 -10.73 -7.30
N VAL A 781 18.44 -11.01 -6.36
CA VAL A 781 17.42 -12.07 -6.52
C VAL A 781 16.49 -11.75 -7.69
N GLN A 782 15.99 -10.52 -7.82
CA GLN A 782 15.07 -10.15 -8.90
C GLN A 782 15.73 -10.20 -10.28
N VAL A 783 16.97 -9.72 -10.40
CA VAL A 783 17.76 -9.88 -11.64
C VAL A 783 17.95 -11.35 -11.97
N GLY A 784 18.30 -12.19 -10.98
CA GLY A 784 18.45 -13.63 -11.14
C GLY A 784 17.18 -14.31 -11.66
N ILE A 785 16.02 -14.02 -11.06
CA ILE A 785 14.72 -14.57 -11.48
C ILE A 785 14.34 -14.08 -12.88
N LYS A 786 14.52 -12.80 -13.21
CA LYS A 786 14.27 -12.26 -14.56
C LYS A 786 15.12 -12.97 -15.60
N ARG A 787 16.41 -13.18 -15.34
CA ARG A 787 17.34 -13.85 -16.26
C ARG A 787 17.03 -15.34 -16.39
N TRP A 788 16.72 -16.02 -15.30
CA TRP A 788 16.27 -17.41 -15.31
C TRP A 788 15.00 -17.58 -16.14
N LEU A 789 13.98 -16.73 -15.97
CA LEU A 789 12.75 -16.78 -16.76
C LEU A 789 12.99 -16.50 -18.24
N VAL A 790 13.81 -15.51 -18.59
CA VAL A 790 14.15 -15.18 -19.99
C VAL A 790 14.86 -16.34 -20.70
N ALA A 791 15.67 -17.13 -19.97
CA ALA A 791 16.42 -18.26 -20.50
C ALA A 791 15.64 -19.58 -20.54
N VAL A 792 14.76 -19.82 -19.57
CA VAL A 792 14.03 -21.10 -19.43
C VAL A 792 12.65 -21.08 -20.09
N VAL A 793 11.97 -19.93 -20.15
CA VAL A 793 10.61 -19.82 -20.69
C VAL A 793 10.67 -19.37 -22.16
N PRO A 794 10.44 -20.28 -23.14
CA PRO A 794 10.28 -19.88 -24.54
C PRO A 794 9.07 -18.96 -24.67
N ASP A 795 9.12 -17.97 -25.56
CA ASP A 795 8.02 -17.02 -25.82
C ASP A 795 7.53 -16.23 -24.58
N LEU A 796 8.42 -15.98 -23.61
CA LEU A 796 8.13 -15.08 -22.48
C LEU A 796 7.62 -13.72 -22.97
N CYS A 797 6.55 -13.22 -22.36
CA CYS A 797 5.77 -12.03 -22.72
C CYS A 797 4.84 -12.15 -23.95
N ALA A 798 4.77 -13.30 -24.64
CA ALA A 798 3.77 -13.54 -25.70
C ALA A 798 2.33 -13.59 -25.14
N SER A 799 1.31 -13.27 -25.95
CA SER A 799 -0.11 -13.26 -25.54
C SER A 799 -0.70 -14.66 -25.34
N ASN A 800 -0.16 -15.66 -26.02
CA ASN A 800 -0.57 -17.06 -25.98
C ASN A 800 0.33 -17.94 -25.08
N GLN A 801 1.13 -17.32 -24.21
CA GLN A 801 2.04 -18.02 -23.31
C GLN A 801 1.28 -18.96 -22.37
N SER A 802 1.63 -20.24 -22.33
CA SER A 802 0.91 -21.30 -21.60
C SER A 802 0.91 -21.10 -20.08
N ALA A 803 1.98 -20.54 -19.51
CA ALA A 803 2.06 -20.17 -18.09
C ALA A 803 1.37 -18.82 -17.76
N HIS A 804 0.78 -18.15 -18.77
CA HIS A 804 0.26 -16.79 -18.73
C HIS A 804 1.29 -15.72 -18.32
N LEU A 805 2.57 -15.95 -18.57
CA LEU A 805 3.65 -14.97 -18.39
C LEU A 805 3.65 -13.93 -19.53
N VAL A 806 2.58 -13.13 -19.60
CA VAL A 806 2.30 -12.15 -20.67
C VAL A 806 2.93 -10.77 -20.43
N CYS A 807 3.53 -10.53 -19.26
CA CYS A 807 4.24 -9.32 -18.86
C CYS A 807 3.40 -8.03 -18.96
N PRO A 808 2.28 -7.91 -18.22
CA PRO A 808 1.32 -6.80 -18.37
C PRO A 808 1.95 -5.41 -18.12
N TYR A 809 2.75 -5.25 -17.07
CA TYR A 809 3.41 -3.98 -16.75
C TYR A 809 4.46 -3.59 -17.79
N ALA A 810 5.23 -4.56 -18.31
CA ALA A 810 6.18 -4.32 -19.40
C ALA A 810 5.47 -3.88 -20.69
N ARG A 811 4.28 -4.42 -20.99
CA ARG A 811 3.43 -3.95 -22.11
C ARG A 811 2.99 -2.51 -21.91
N SER A 812 2.54 -2.12 -20.71
CA SER A 812 2.17 -0.72 -20.42
C SER A 812 3.37 0.23 -20.53
N PHE A 813 4.55 -0.19 -20.08
CA PHE A 813 5.81 0.56 -20.30
C PHE A 813 6.14 0.71 -21.78
N PHE A 814 5.98 -0.34 -22.56
CA PHE A 814 6.18 -0.32 -24.00
C PHE A 814 5.21 0.67 -24.66
N SER A 815 3.89 0.55 -24.40
CA SER A 815 2.86 1.50 -24.84
C SER A 815 3.23 2.97 -24.54
N ALA A 816 3.69 3.25 -23.32
CA ALA A 816 4.10 4.59 -22.91
C ALA A 816 5.37 5.08 -23.66
N SER A 817 6.35 4.19 -23.90
CA SER A 817 7.57 4.52 -24.66
C SER A 817 7.30 4.93 -26.11
N ILE A 818 6.22 4.43 -26.71
CA ILE A 818 5.80 4.80 -28.07
C ILE A 818 5.19 6.21 -28.08
N VAL A 819 4.25 6.47 -27.16
CA VAL A 819 3.55 7.76 -27.04
C VAL A 819 4.55 8.87 -26.75
N TRP A 820 5.32 8.75 -25.66
CA TRP A 820 6.13 9.85 -25.15
C TRP A 820 7.57 9.89 -25.66
N GLY A 821 8.12 8.75 -26.05
CA GLY A 821 9.52 8.63 -26.48
C GLY A 821 9.71 8.54 -27.99
N LEU A 822 8.98 7.63 -28.66
CA LEU A 822 9.12 7.40 -30.10
C LEU A 822 8.43 8.48 -30.93
N ILE A 823 7.10 8.60 -30.83
CA ILE A 823 6.32 9.63 -31.54
C ILE A 823 6.65 11.00 -30.94
N GLY A 824 6.71 11.06 -29.61
CA GLY A 824 7.07 12.25 -28.85
C GLY A 824 5.91 13.24 -28.71
N PRO A 825 5.94 14.09 -27.68
CA PRO A 825 4.85 15.00 -27.39
C PRO A 825 4.65 16.07 -28.48
N ALA A 826 5.71 16.43 -29.21
CA ALA A 826 5.72 17.44 -30.28
C ALA A 826 4.89 17.08 -31.54
N ARG A 827 4.37 15.84 -31.65
CA ARG A 827 3.49 15.39 -32.76
C ARG A 827 2.08 15.01 -32.31
N GLN A 828 1.74 15.27 -31.05
CA GLN A 828 0.44 14.90 -30.46
C GLN A 828 -0.16 16.00 -29.57
N PHE A 829 0.70 16.80 -28.92
CA PHE A 829 0.31 17.79 -27.92
C PHE A 829 0.78 19.21 -28.29
N ASP A 830 1.45 19.43 -29.43
CA ASP A 830 1.91 20.76 -29.82
C ASP A 830 0.79 21.59 -30.47
N ILE A 831 1.03 22.87 -30.71
CA ILE A 831 0.00 23.85 -31.09
C ILE A 831 -0.63 23.48 -32.45
N GLY A 832 -1.88 23.01 -32.42
CA GLY A 832 -2.65 22.58 -33.60
C GLY A 832 -2.95 21.07 -33.66
N ASP A 833 -2.28 20.28 -32.82
CA ASP A 833 -2.49 18.83 -32.71
C ASP A 833 -3.76 18.46 -31.96
N TYR A 834 -4.17 17.20 -32.12
CA TYR A 834 -5.33 16.61 -31.45
C TYR A 834 -5.34 16.86 -29.94
N TYR A 835 -4.28 16.49 -29.22
CA TYR A 835 -4.29 16.43 -27.76
C TYR A 835 -3.70 17.67 -27.08
N ASN A 836 -3.36 18.72 -27.83
CA ASN A 836 -2.92 20.01 -27.30
C ASN A 836 -3.81 20.57 -26.15
N PRO A 837 -5.16 20.49 -26.21
CA PRO A 837 -6.01 20.98 -25.12
C PRO A 837 -5.75 20.31 -23.76
N ILE A 838 -5.18 19.11 -23.74
CA ILE A 838 -4.83 18.38 -22.50
C ILE A 838 -3.72 19.10 -21.73
N LEU A 839 -2.79 19.81 -22.40
CA LEU A 839 -1.72 20.54 -21.71
C LEU A 839 -2.25 21.70 -20.84
N PHE A 840 -3.38 22.32 -21.20
CA PHE A 840 -4.01 23.37 -20.39
C PHE A 840 -4.56 22.86 -19.05
N TRP A 841 -4.71 21.54 -18.88
CA TRP A 841 -5.05 20.96 -17.57
C TRP A 841 -3.93 21.22 -16.55
N MET A 842 -2.67 21.36 -16.98
CA MET A 842 -1.57 21.81 -16.12
C MET A 842 -1.81 23.22 -15.55
N LEU A 843 -2.41 24.13 -16.32
CA LEU A 843 -2.78 25.46 -15.83
C LEU A 843 -3.94 25.37 -14.80
N ALA A 844 -4.95 24.54 -15.07
CA ALA A 844 -6.03 24.28 -14.12
C ALA A 844 -5.50 23.67 -12.81
N GLY A 845 -4.53 22.75 -12.91
CA GLY A 845 -3.80 22.18 -11.78
C GLY A 845 -3.08 23.22 -10.93
N ALA A 846 -2.42 24.20 -11.55
CA ALA A 846 -1.79 25.30 -10.82
C ALA A 846 -2.81 26.25 -10.15
N ILE A 847 -3.94 26.52 -10.80
CA ILE A 847 -4.94 27.49 -10.31
C ILE A 847 -5.81 26.93 -9.17
N LEU A 848 -6.23 25.66 -9.24
CA LEU A 848 -7.19 25.10 -8.26
C LEU A 848 -6.71 25.18 -6.80
N PRO A 849 -5.45 24.86 -6.43
CA PRO A 849 -4.95 25.05 -5.07
C PRO A 849 -4.92 26.51 -4.61
N VAL A 850 -4.74 27.47 -5.54
CA VAL A 850 -4.81 28.91 -5.22
C VAL A 850 -6.24 29.28 -4.82
N ILE A 851 -7.23 28.80 -5.57
CA ILE A 851 -8.65 29.00 -5.26
C ILE A 851 -9.00 28.40 -3.90
N THR A 852 -8.64 27.14 -3.63
CA THR A 852 -8.95 26.53 -2.32
C THR A 852 -8.24 27.23 -1.17
N TRP A 853 -6.98 27.65 -1.36
CA TRP A 853 -6.23 28.39 -0.34
C TRP A 853 -6.82 29.77 -0.02
N LEU A 854 -7.28 30.51 -1.04
CA LEU A 854 -8.00 31.78 -0.85
C LEU A 854 -9.33 31.56 -0.09
N LEU A 855 -10.07 30.50 -0.42
CA LEU A 855 -11.31 30.14 0.28
C LEU A 855 -11.06 29.73 1.73
N VAL A 856 -10.03 28.92 2.03
CA VAL A 856 -9.63 28.57 3.40
C VAL A 856 -9.25 29.83 4.19
N ARG A 857 -8.53 30.79 3.59
CA ARG A 857 -8.23 32.08 4.24
C ARG A 857 -9.46 32.94 4.48
N ARG A 858 -10.45 32.91 3.58
CA ARG A 858 -11.69 33.68 3.71
C ARG A 858 -12.66 33.08 4.73
N TYR A 859 -12.62 31.75 4.91
CA TYR A 859 -13.52 30.96 5.76
C TYR A 859 -12.75 29.89 6.57
N PRO A 860 -11.90 30.28 7.53
CA PRO A 860 -10.97 29.37 8.22
C PRO A 860 -11.64 28.26 9.03
N ASN A 861 -12.87 28.50 9.52
CA ASN A 861 -13.64 27.54 10.32
C ASN A 861 -14.63 26.70 9.50
N SER A 862 -14.52 26.74 8.16
CA SER A 862 -15.41 26.01 7.24
C SER A 862 -14.84 24.64 6.85
N TRP A 863 -15.73 23.74 6.42
CA TRP A 863 -15.42 22.41 5.86
C TRP A 863 -14.44 22.48 4.68
N VAL A 864 -14.31 23.64 4.02
CA VAL A 864 -13.36 23.92 2.94
C VAL A 864 -11.90 23.60 3.34
N ARG A 865 -11.54 23.66 4.63
CA ARG A 865 -10.21 23.23 5.13
C ARG A 865 -9.90 21.75 4.85
N LEU A 866 -10.92 20.91 4.67
CA LEU A 866 -10.79 19.49 4.34
C LEU A 866 -10.62 19.23 2.83
N ILE A 867 -10.68 20.25 1.97
CA ILE A 867 -10.47 20.08 0.53
C ILE A 867 -8.96 20.07 0.25
N SER A 868 -8.47 18.98 -0.34
CA SER A 868 -7.09 18.85 -0.82
C SER A 868 -7.08 18.45 -2.29
N VAL A 869 -6.93 19.44 -3.16
CA VAL A 869 -6.94 19.27 -4.62
C VAL A 869 -5.92 18.22 -5.10
N PRO A 870 -4.65 18.20 -4.65
CA PRO A 870 -3.71 17.22 -5.18
C PRO A 870 -3.90 15.82 -4.56
N ALA A 871 -4.52 15.69 -3.39
CA ALA A 871 -4.96 14.39 -2.88
C ALA A 871 -6.09 13.80 -3.73
N ALA A 872 -7.11 14.63 -4.01
CA ALA A 872 -8.21 14.34 -4.92
C ALA A 872 -7.72 13.88 -6.30
N LEU A 873 -6.79 14.63 -6.90
CA LEU A 873 -6.21 14.30 -8.20
C LEU A 873 -5.35 13.02 -8.14
N ALA A 874 -4.51 12.85 -7.10
CA ALA A 874 -3.68 11.65 -6.95
C ALA A 874 -4.52 10.37 -6.89
N GLY A 875 -5.55 10.35 -6.03
CA GLY A 875 -6.47 9.24 -5.94
C GLY A 875 -7.20 8.94 -7.25
N ALA A 876 -7.51 9.96 -8.07
CA ALA A 876 -8.18 9.77 -9.36
C ALA A 876 -7.26 9.27 -10.51
N THR A 877 -5.94 9.18 -10.32
CA THR A 877 -5.01 8.69 -11.37
C THR A 877 -4.94 7.16 -11.51
N PHE A 878 -5.55 6.39 -10.59
CA PHE A 878 -5.44 4.92 -10.62
C PHE A 878 -6.33 4.24 -11.66
N MET A 879 -7.35 4.92 -12.19
CA MET A 879 -8.19 4.40 -13.29
C MET A 879 -7.63 4.84 -14.64
N PRO A 880 -7.32 3.95 -15.60
CA PRO A 880 -7.16 2.50 -15.46
C PRO A 880 -5.73 2.15 -15.00
N PRO A 881 -5.49 0.98 -14.37
CA PRO A 881 -6.31 -0.23 -14.38
C PRO A 881 -7.46 -0.29 -13.37
N ALA A 882 -7.56 0.63 -12.40
CA ALA A 882 -8.74 0.68 -11.53
C ALA A 882 -10.02 0.93 -12.35
N THR A 883 -11.14 0.41 -11.87
CA THR A 883 -12.46 0.54 -12.48
C THR A 883 -13.37 1.31 -11.53
N GLY A 884 -14.52 1.81 -12.00
CA GLY A 884 -15.41 2.59 -11.14
C GLY A 884 -15.93 1.85 -9.91
N ILE A 885 -16.02 0.50 -9.98
CA ILE A 885 -16.47 -0.32 -8.86
C ILE A 885 -15.45 -0.34 -7.71
N ASN A 886 -14.15 -0.15 -8.00
CA ASN A 886 -13.11 -0.05 -6.97
C ASN A 886 -13.30 1.23 -6.14
N TYR A 887 -13.58 2.36 -6.80
CA TYR A 887 -13.83 3.63 -6.13
C TYR A 887 -15.13 3.62 -5.33
N SER A 888 -16.26 3.23 -5.94
CA SER A 888 -17.55 3.26 -5.24
C SER A 888 -17.60 2.33 -4.04
N SER A 889 -17.01 1.13 -4.16
CA SER A 889 -16.96 0.16 -3.06
C SER A 889 -16.00 0.58 -1.93
N SER A 890 -14.84 1.15 -2.27
CA SER A 890 -13.88 1.71 -1.29
C SER A 890 -14.54 2.81 -0.47
N VAL A 891 -15.19 3.77 -1.13
CA VAL A 891 -15.90 4.90 -0.49
C VAL A 891 -17.02 4.43 0.41
N LEU A 892 -17.79 3.43 -0.01
CA LEU A 892 -18.87 2.84 0.80
C LEU A 892 -18.32 2.23 2.09
N MET A 893 -17.23 1.47 2.02
CA MET A 893 -16.60 0.89 3.21
C MET A 893 -15.93 1.95 4.08
N CYS A 894 -15.28 2.95 3.49
CA CYS A 894 -14.71 4.07 4.22
C CYS A 894 -15.79 4.87 4.97
N PHE A 895 -16.95 5.12 4.34
CA PHE A 895 -18.10 5.74 5.01
C PHE A 895 -18.57 4.93 6.21
N ILE A 896 -18.69 3.61 6.08
CA ILE A 896 -19.12 2.74 7.18
C ILE A 896 -18.10 2.78 8.33
N PHE A 897 -16.82 2.55 8.07
CA PHE A 897 -15.81 2.40 9.12
C PHE A 897 -15.25 3.73 9.64
N GLN A 898 -14.88 4.66 8.76
CA GLN A 898 -14.22 5.94 9.10
C GLN A 898 -15.19 7.09 9.36
N PHE A 899 -16.42 7.03 8.86
CA PHE A 899 -17.45 8.00 9.25
C PHE A 899 -18.39 7.42 10.32
N VAL A 900 -19.23 6.42 9.99
CA VAL A 900 -20.30 5.96 10.91
C VAL A 900 -19.74 5.31 12.18
N ILE A 901 -18.88 4.30 12.05
CA ILE A 901 -18.36 3.53 13.20
C ILE A 901 -17.39 4.38 14.02
N ARG A 902 -16.48 5.12 13.39
CA ARG A 902 -15.55 6.03 14.09
C ARG A 902 -16.28 7.07 14.97
N HIS A 903 -17.37 7.68 14.48
CA HIS A 903 -18.09 8.70 15.24
C HIS A 903 -19.05 8.12 16.29
N ARG A 904 -19.72 6.98 16.03
CA ARG A 904 -20.70 6.39 16.97
C ARG A 904 -20.12 5.38 17.95
N PHE A 905 -19.06 4.68 17.56
CA PHE A 905 -18.49 3.54 18.29
C PHE A 905 -16.97 3.66 18.40
N PHE A 906 -16.47 4.86 18.72
CA PHE A 906 -15.04 5.18 18.73
C PHE A 906 -14.17 4.17 19.50
N LYS A 907 -14.63 3.67 20.67
CA LYS A 907 -13.90 2.65 21.45
C LYS A 907 -13.73 1.31 20.71
N TRP A 908 -14.71 0.90 19.90
CA TRP A 908 -14.57 -0.29 19.06
C TRP A 908 -13.63 0.00 17.88
N TRP A 909 -13.76 1.19 17.29
CA TRP A 909 -12.92 1.63 16.18
C TRP A 909 -11.43 1.65 16.59
N SER A 910 -11.09 2.31 17.69
CA SER A 910 -9.71 2.40 18.19
C SER A 910 -9.11 1.03 18.52
N LYS A 911 -9.89 0.12 19.13
CA LYS A 911 -9.41 -1.22 19.49
C LYS A 911 -9.23 -2.17 18.30
N TYR A 912 -10.17 -2.17 17.34
CA TYR A 912 -10.27 -3.26 16.35
C TYR A 912 -10.12 -2.84 14.88
N ASN A 913 -10.26 -1.56 14.50
CA ASN A 913 -10.34 -1.16 13.08
C ASN A 913 -9.09 -1.54 12.27
N PHE A 914 -7.89 -1.26 12.78
CA PHE A 914 -6.64 -1.62 12.08
C PHE A 914 -6.38 -3.14 12.07
N ILE A 915 -6.87 -3.86 13.08
CA ILE A 915 -6.80 -5.33 13.14
C ILE A 915 -7.77 -5.97 12.14
N LEU A 916 -8.96 -5.39 11.98
CA LEU A 916 -9.93 -5.79 10.97
C LEU A 916 -9.33 -5.64 9.56
N SER A 917 -8.69 -4.50 9.26
CA SER A 917 -7.96 -4.34 8.00
C SER A 917 -6.90 -5.43 7.81
N ALA A 918 -6.01 -5.61 8.80
CA ALA A 918 -4.93 -6.59 8.72
C ALA A 918 -5.44 -8.03 8.53
N GLY A 919 -6.54 -8.40 9.20
CA GLY A 919 -7.16 -9.71 9.10
C GLY A 919 -7.84 -9.95 7.74
N LEU A 920 -8.55 -8.95 7.21
CA LEU A 920 -9.16 -9.00 5.88
C LEU A 920 -8.07 -9.13 4.81
N ASP A 921 -7.07 -8.25 4.84
CA ASP A 921 -5.95 -8.23 3.89
C ASP A 921 -5.18 -9.56 3.90
N ALA A 922 -4.79 -10.06 5.08
CA ALA A 922 -4.05 -11.30 5.22
C ALA A 922 -4.89 -12.53 4.81
N GLY A 923 -6.15 -12.62 5.25
CA GLY A 923 -7.02 -13.77 4.96
C GLY A 923 -7.36 -13.89 3.48
N THR A 924 -7.69 -12.76 2.83
CA THR A 924 -7.94 -12.70 1.38
C THR A 924 -6.70 -13.06 0.56
N VAL A 925 -5.52 -12.49 0.87
CA VAL A 925 -4.31 -12.79 0.09
C VAL A 925 -3.84 -14.24 0.30
N VAL A 926 -3.91 -14.78 1.53
CA VAL A 926 -3.56 -16.19 1.77
C VAL A 926 -4.53 -17.14 1.04
N CYS A 927 -5.83 -16.88 1.09
CA CYS A 927 -6.80 -17.64 0.29
C CYS A 927 -6.49 -17.53 -1.21
N GLY A 928 -6.13 -16.34 -1.68
CA GLY A 928 -5.79 -16.13 -3.07
C GLY A 928 -4.57 -16.92 -3.54
N ILE A 929 -3.52 -16.98 -2.71
CA ILE A 929 -2.34 -17.82 -2.96
C ILE A 929 -2.73 -19.30 -2.98
N VAL A 930 -3.61 -19.76 -2.09
CA VAL A 930 -4.09 -21.15 -2.08
C VAL A 930 -4.87 -21.48 -3.35
N ILE A 931 -5.85 -20.65 -3.75
CA ILE A 931 -6.60 -20.81 -5.01
C ILE A 931 -5.65 -20.84 -6.21
N PHE A 932 -4.66 -19.94 -6.24
CA PHE A 932 -3.65 -19.92 -7.30
C PHE A 932 -2.86 -21.23 -7.36
N LEU A 933 -2.26 -21.67 -6.25
CA LEU A 933 -1.40 -22.85 -6.20
C LEU A 933 -2.16 -24.18 -6.39
N THR A 934 -3.42 -24.27 -5.94
CA THR A 934 -4.18 -25.54 -5.93
C THR A 934 -5.11 -25.72 -7.13
N LEU A 935 -5.55 -24.64 -7.78
CA LEU A 935 -6.53 -24.69 -8.88
C LEU A 935 -6.02 -24.08 -10.17
N GLN A 936 -5.33 -22.93 -10.11
CA GLN A 936 -4.90 -22.21 -11.32
C GLN A 936 -3.55 -22.65 -11.88
N LEU A 937 -2.63 -23.08 -11.01
CA LEU A 937 -1.32 -23.57 -11.42
C LEU A 937 -1.38 -25.03 -11.94
N PRO A 938 -2.11 -25.97 -11.32
CA PRO A 938 -2.18 -27.34 -11.82
C PRO A 938 -2.91 -27.43 -13.16
N LYS A 939 -2.44 -28.33 -14.04
CA LYS A 939 -2.99 -28.57 -15.38
C LYS A 939 -3.21 -27.30 -16.22
N GLY A 940 -2.36 -26.27 -16.05
CA GLY A 940 -2.44 -25.03 -16.82
C GLY A 940 -3.72 -24.22 -16.61
N GLY A 941 -4.34 -24.30 -15.43
CA GLY A 941 -5.56 -23.55 -15.11
C GLY A 941 -6.85 -24.15 -15.67
N THR A 942 -6.82 -25.38 -16.19
CA THR A 942 -8.02 -26.09 -16.67
C THR A 942 -9.00 -26.50 -15.56
N ILE A 943 -8.63 -26.36 -14.29
CA ILE A 943 -9.53 -26.59 -13.15
C ILE A 943 -10.38 -25.33 -12.93
N SER A 944 -11.36 -25.14 -13.81
CA SER A 944 -12.33 -24.02 -13.77
C SER A 944 -13.75 -24.53 -13.57
N LEU A 945 -14.50 -23.94 -12.63
CA LEU A 945 -15.93 -24.24 -12.46
C LEU A 945 -16.75 -23.50 -13.53
N ASN A 946 -17.22 -24.20 -14.56
CA ASN A 946 -18.04 -23.61 -15.62
C ASN A 946 -19.53 -23.63 -15.24
N TRP A 947 -20.07 -22.47 -14.89
CA TRP A 947 -21.50 -22.24 -14.63
C TRP A 947 -21.84 -20.75 -14.78
N TRP A 948 -23.12 -20.39 -14.60
CA TRP A 948 -23.62 -19.02 -14.79
C TRP A 948 -22.83 -17.96 -14.01
N GLY A 949 -22.56 -18.17 -12.71
CA GLY A 949 -21.82 -17.20 -11.89
C GLY A 949 -20.36 -16.96 -12.31
N ASN A 950 -19.80 -17.82 -13.16
CA ASN A 950 -18.45 -17.68 -13.72
C ASN A 950 -18.43 -17.28 -15.21
N SER A 951 -19.60 -17.07 -15.83
CA SER A 951 -19.75 -16.74 -17.26
C SER A 951 -20.69 -15.57 -17.55
N VAL A 952 -21.55 -15.16 -16.61
CA VAL A 952 -22.54 -14.10 -16.85
C VAL A 952 -21.90 -12.74 -17.18
N TYR A 953 -20.88 -12.34 -16.43
CA TYR A 953 -20.18 -11.06 -16.63
C TYR A 953 -19.42 -10.99 -17.96
N THR A 954 -19.05 -12.14 -18.52
CA THR A 954 -18.21 -12.26 -19.72
C THR A 954 -19.04 -12.30 -21.00
N ASN A 955 -20.32 -12.65 -20.88
CA ASN A 955 -21.31 -12.68 -21.95
C ASN A 955 -21.99 -11.31 -22.13
N THR A 956 -21.22 -10.23 -21.98
CA THR A 956 -21.68 -8.83 -22.01
C THR A 956 -20.86 -8.02 -23.03
N LEU A 957 -21.44 -6.95 -23.59
CA LEU A 957 -20.68 -6.05 -24.47
C LEU A 957 -19.58 -5.27 -23.73
N ASP A 958 -19.68 -5.14 -22.40
CA ASP A 958 -18.61 -4.63 -21.52
C ASP A 958 -17.36 -5.52 -21.60
N TRP A 959 -17.52 -6.84 -21.53
CA TRP A 959 -16.39 -7.77 -21.62
C TRP A 959 -15.78 -7.82 -23.02
N GLN A 960 -16.59 -7.59 -24.06
CA GLN A 960 -16.12 -7.50 -25.45
C GLN A 960 -15.47 -6.14 -25.79
N GLY A 961 -15.75 -5.10 -25.00
CA GLY A 961 -15.16 -3.77 -25.18
C GLY A 961 -15.61 -3.03 -26.43
N VAL A 962 -16.88 -3.16 -26.80
CA VAL A 962 -17.41 -2.60 -28.04
C VAL A 962 -17.47 -1.06 -28.00
N SER A 963 -17.02 -0.44 -29.08
CA SER A 963 -17.07 1.01 -29.29
C SER A 963 -18.51 1.50 -29.58
N TYR A 964 -18.80 2.77 -29.33
CA TYR A 964 -20.12 3.33 -29.63
C TYR A 964 -20.37 3.53 -31.14
N LYS A 965 -19.30 3.78 -31.90
CA LYS A 965 -19.30 3.85 -33.36
C LYS A 965 -18.37 2.80 -33.96
N MET A 966 -18.77 2.20 -35.07
CA MET A 966 -17.89 1.35 -35.88
C MET A 966 -16.90 2.22 -36.66
N ALA A 967 -15.62 1.85 -36.65
CA ALA A 967 -14.62 2.49 -37.51
C ALA A 967 -14.95 2.25 -39.00
N PRO A 968 -14.92 3.29 -39.85
CA PRO A 968 -15.16 3.12 -41.28
C PRO A 968 -13.91 2.51 -41.96
N PRO A 969 -14.05 1.81 -43.11
CA PRO A 969 -12.92 1.17 -43.80
C PRO A 969 -11.76 2.12 -44.16
N GLU A 970 -12.08 3.36 -44.51
CA GLU A 970 -11.13 4.45 -44.78
C GLU A 970 -10.40 4.98 -43.54
N GLY A 971 -10.90 4.66 -42.34
CA GLY A 971 -10.43 5.15 -41.04
C GLY A 971 -11.14 6.44 -40.57
N PHE A 972 -11.29 6.61 -39.26
CA PHE A 972 -12.03 7.73 -38.64
C PHE A 972 -11.17 8.97 -38.36
N GLY A 973 -9.90 8.95 -38.77
CA GLY A 973 -8.87 9.94 -38.39
C GLY A 973 -8.60 11.03 -39.42
N ARG A 974 -7.75 12.01 -39.07
CA ARG A 974 -7.08 12.86 -40.07
C ARG A 974 -6.25 11.99 -41.01
N THR A 975 -6.20 12.37 -42.28
CA THR A 975 -5.36 11.75 -43.34
C THR A 975 -4.05 12.49 -43.58
N SER A 976 -3.82 13.62 -42.92
CA SER A 976 -2.56 14.37 -42.89
C SER A 976 -2.31 14.92 -41.48
N TRP A 977 -1.05 14.89 -41.06
CA TRP A 977 -0.54 15.31 -39.75
C TRP A 977 0.96 15.61 -39.85
#